data_AF-A0AAW1ECT6-F1
#
_entry.id   AF-A0AAW1ECT6-F1
#
_cell.length_a   1.000
_cell.length_b   1.000
_cell.length_c   1.000
_cell.angle_alpha   90.00
_cell.angle_beta   90.00
_cell.angle_gamma   90.00
#
_symmetry.space_group_name_H-M   'P 1'
#
loop_
_entity.id
_entity.type
_entity.pdbx_description
1 polymer ?
#
loop_
_entity_poly.entity_id
_entity_poly.type
_entity_poly.pdbx_seq_one_letter_code
_entity_poly.pdbx_strand_id
1 'polypeptide(L)'
;MLAPRALRSLLCALSCAWLQHTGAASRLKSSSLPIQSEREPLPSKGLSGCSFGGRFYSLEDTWHPDLGEPFGVMHCVQCYCESQKSRRGKVFGKVNCKNIKQDCPSPDCEDPILLPGHCCRTCSQGDVDRKQTDSLLDGFEYFQEKSRDKEDDLHKSYNDRSYLSSEESGPGESRTDFVAVLTGATESWLPSSNGVARARFSLSRTSLAFSITYQRMSRPTRIVFLEADGTAAFEYRVPKGQSDMICGVWKNLAKPLMRRLQSELMRLRMTTATSGGEQVEGKIIKHRALFAETFSSTLTSQEQNSGTGGLAMLTLSDTENNLHFILILQGLVKHKDKEPLLVPIRVQLVYRQHVLREMRANVTSHDPDFAEVLTDLNSRELFWLSRGQLELAVATEGQDARQISGFITGRKSCDTVQSVMSSGDALTSGKTGGVGSAIFNLHDNGTLDYQVQVAGLTSELVGLTVELKPRRRNKRSVLYDLTPEYNKATGQAQGSWSRLEARHIHMLLQNELFINVATAHSQEGELRGQIRALLYSGLEAPRHELPTPLAGHFVSPPVRTGASGHAWVSVDQQCHLHYEIVVAGLSKTDDLAVNAHLHGLAEIGEIDDSSAAHKRLLTGFYGSQAQGVLKDISTELLQHLDQGTAFIQVSTKTNPRGEIRGRVHVPNRCESRTRAEAEEAEFDDLFVKDPEQLKSDPHTCFFENQHYAHGSSWTPNYDKCFSCSCRKRTVICDPVICPALTCSRTTQPEDQCCPICDESTEPTDMKLPERVDEHPEGCYFEGDQQMHAPGTTWHPFVPPFGYIKCAVCTCKGSSGEVHCEKVTCPALTCSHPVRRTPSDCCKECPEEERTPAGLEHGDMMQADGPRNCKFGKNYYQNSDNWHPWVPMVGEMKCINCWCDHGATKCQRKQCPVLTCTGIARREPACCPECLDSKEEDDLTMKAPDKRRRRGH
;
A
#
# COMPACT_ATOMS: atom_id res chain seq x y z
N MET A 1 1.55 -70.93 53.04
CA MET A 1 0.13 -70.54 52.98
C MET A 1 -0.03 -69.67 51.74
N LEU A 2 -0.59 -70.31 50.71
CA LEU A 2 -0.78 -69.88 49.31
C LEU A 2 0.34 -69.03 48.68
N ALA A 3 1.51 -69.68 48.60
CA ALA A 3 2.56 -69.52 47.57
C ALA A 3 2.91 -70.96 47.13
N PRO A 4 3.53 -71.28 45.96
CA PRO A 4 4.60 -70.50 45.31
C PRO A 4 4.71 -70.73 43.76
N ARG A 5 5.87 -70.32 43.15
CA ARG A 5 6.64 -70.99 42.04
C ARG A 5 5.87 -71.36 40.76
N ALA A 6 6.36 -71.17 39.54
CA ALA A 6 7.61 -71.66 38.98
C ALA A 6 7.51 -71.42 37.46
N LEU A 7 8.58 -71.01 36.79
CA LEU A 7 9.35 -71.87 35.87
C LEU A 7 8.60 -72.42 34.63
N ARG A 8 9.31 -72.31 33.51
CA ARG A 8 9.31 -73.27 32.38
C ARG A 8 8.04 -73.23 31.54
N SER A 9 8.01 -72.39 30.51
CA SER A 9 8.63 -72.80 29.23
C SER A 9 9.92 -72.07 28.81
N LEU A 10 10.69 -71.57 29.77
CA LEU A 10 12.15 -71.53 29.69
C LEU A 10 12.67 -72.99 29.65
N LEU A 11 12.80 -73.60 28.47
CA LEU A 11 13.65 -74.78 28.21
C LEU A 11 13.91 -75.05 26.71
N CYS A 12 13.89 -74.01 25.86
CA CYS A 12 14.70 -73.99 24.63
C CYS A 12 15.70 -72.83 24.67
N ALA A 13 16.10 -72.43 25.87
CA ALA A 13 17.31 -71.66 26.08
C ALA A 13 18.51 -72.59 25.97
N LEU A 14 19.48 -72.14 25.19
CA LEU A 14 20.92 -72.34 25.34
C LEU A 14 21.55 -73.55 24.65
N SER A 15 22.63 -73.22 23.92
CA SER A 15 23.63 -74.06 23.27
C SER A 15 23.12 -74.74 21.99
N CYS A 16 23.67 -74.54 20.80
CA CYS A 16 25.05 -74.24 20.41
C CYS A 16 25.02 -73.28 19.20
N ALA A 17 25.69 -72.13 19.22
CA ALA A 17 27.15 -72.00 19.17
C ALA A 17 27.76 -72.49 17.84
N TRP A 18 28.17 -71.50 17.03
CA TRP A 18 29.38 -71.43 16.20
C TRP A 18 29.28 -71.74 14.70
N LEU A 19 29.94 -70.85 13.93
CA LEU A 19 30.30 -70.86 12.49
C LEU A 19 29.18 -70.37 11.55
N GLN A 20 29.33 -69.37 10.66
CA GLN A 20 30.49 -68.70 10.06
C GLN A 20 30.07 -67.39 9.37
N HIS A 21 31.03 -66.45 9.27
CA HIS A 21 31.02 -65.25 8.43
C HIS A 21 30.75 -65.52 6.94
N THR A 22 30.11 -64.57 6.26
CA THR A 22 30.61 -63.86 5.04
C THR A 22 29.58 -62.84 4.55
N GLY A 23 30.05 -61.65 4.15
CA GLY A 23 29.22 -60.47 3.91
C GLY A 23 28.62 -60.33 2.52
N ALA A 24 27.69 -59.38 2.41
CA ALA A 24 27.47 -58.57 1.22
C ALA A 24 26.74 -57.29 1.63
N ALA A 25 27.34 -56.14 1.29
CA ALA A 25 26.75 -54.82 1.46
C ALA A 25 25.47 -54.66 0.60
N SER A 26 24.45 -53.96 1.11
CA SER A 26 23.39 -53.41 0.26
C SER A 26 22.66 -52.22 0.91
N ARG A 27 23.03 -51.04 0.41
CA ARG A 27 22.23 -49.81 0.19
C ARG A 27 21.21 -49.37 1.27
N LEU A 28 21.58 -48.29 1.95
CA LEU A 28 20.65 -47.33 2.56
C LEU A 28 19.58 -46.89 1.54
N LYS A 29 18.30 -47.09 1.88
CA LYS A 29 17.16 -46.54 1.15
C LYS A 29 17.05 -45.04 1.47
N SER A 30 17.02 -44.20 0.43
CA SER A 30 16.67 -42.78 0.57
C SER A 30 15.20 -42.60 0.99
N SER A 31 14.94 -41.58 1.79
CA SER A 31 13.60 -41.21 2.27
C SER A 31 12.74 -40.66 1.11
N SER A 32 11.66 -41.34 0.76
CA SER A 32 10.68 -40.87 -0.22
C SER A 32 9.79 -39.78 0.38
N LEU A 33 9.57 -38.67 -0.35
CA LEU A 33 8.63 -37.61 0.02
C LEU A 33 7.16 -38.07 -0.17
N PRO A 34 6.20 -37.64 0.66
CA PRO A 34 4.80 -38.05 0.55
C PRO A 34 4.04 -37.21 -0.49
N ILE A 35 4.54 -37.16 -1.73
CA ILE A 35 3.85 -36.52 -2.86
C ILE A 35 3.04 -37.62 -3.56
N GLN A 36 1.72 -37.56 -3.44
CA GLN A 36 0.82 -38.55 -4.05
C GLN A 36 0.28 -38.04 -5.39
N SER A 37 0.18 -38.93 -6.37
CA SER A 37 -0.60 -38.65 -7.58
C SER A 37 -2.06 -38.45 -7.21
N GLU A 38 -2.75 -37.55 -7.90
CA GLU A 38 -4.21 -37.39 -7.78
C GLU A 38 -4.91 -38.76 -7.93
N ARG A 39 -5.89 -39.03 -7.07
CA ARG A 39 -6.80 -40.18 -7.26
C ARG A 39 -8.05 -39.69 -7.97
N GLU A 40 -8.34 -40.36 -9.09
CA GLU A 40 -9.57 -40.33 -9.93
C GLU A 40 -9.55 -39.36 -11.13
N PRO A 41 -10.32 -39.62 -12.23
CA PRO A 41 -10.98 -40.83 -12.71
C PRO A 41 -10.31 -41.41 -13.97
N LEU A 42 -10.70 -42.62 -14.39
CA LEU A 42 -10.24 -43.24 -15.65
C LEU A 42 -10.75 -42.46 -16.88
N PRO A 43 -9.88 -42.14 -17.87
CA PRO A 43 -10.31 -41.98 -19.24
C PRO A 43 -9.79 -43.12 -20.12
N SER A 44 -10.58 -43.38 -21.16
CA SER A 44 -10.48 -44.42 -22.16
C SER A 44 -9.12 -44.55 -22.88
N LYS A 45 -8.70 -45.82 -23.07
CA LYS A 45 -7.68 -46.37 -23.99
C LYS A 45 -6.20 -46.30 -23.58
N GLY A 46 -5.77 -47.38 -22.90
CA GLY A 46 -4.59 -48.17 -23.32
C GLY A 46 -3.18 -47.73 -22.94
N LEU A 47 -2.93 -46.48 -22.55
CA LEU A 47 -1.55 -46.03 -22.26
C LEU A 47 -1.22 -46.23 -20.77
N SER A 48 -0.11 -46.94 -20.50
CA SER A 48 0.42 -47.16 -19.15
C SER A 48 1.40 -46.03 -18.84
N GLY A 49 1.14 -45.23 -17.81
CA GLY A 49 1.97 -44.08 -17.42
C GLY A 49 1.48 -43.45 -16.12
N CYS A 50 2.04 -42.31 -15.75
CA CYS A 50 1.72 -41.55 -14.53
C CYS A 50 1.07 -40.21 -14.88
N SER A 51 0.08 -39.77 -14.09
CA SER A 51 -0.49 -38.42 -14.20
C SER A 51 -0.10 -37.57 -12.98
N PHE A 52 0.37 -36.35 -13.23
CA PHE A 52 0.76 -35.40 -12.18
C PHE A 52 0.55 -33.96 -12.66
N GLY A 53 -0.14 -33.12 -11.88
CA GLY A 53 -0.36 -31.70 -12.20
C GLY A 53 -1.08 -31.45 -13.54
N GLY A 54 -2.05 -32.30 -13.91
CA GLY A 54 -2.76 -32.20 -15.19
C GLY A 54 -1.97 -32.67 -16.44
N ARG A 55 -0.72 -33.12 -16.29
CA ARG A 55 0.12 -33.66 -17.38
C ARG A 55 0.29 -35.18 -17.25
N PHE A 56 0.46 -35.87 -18.38
CA PHE A 56 0.70 -37.31 -18.46
C PHE A 56 2.19 -37.58 -18.77
N TYR A 57 2.78 -38.52 -18.04
CA TYR A 57 4.18 -38.94 -18.14
C TYR A 57 4.23 -40.43 -18.49
N SER A 58 5.10 -40.79 -19.43
CA SER A 58 5.35 -42.18 -19.81
C SER A 58 6.09 -42.92 -18.69
N LEU A 59 6.06 -44.26 -18.72
CA LEU A 59 6.86 -45.06 -17.80
C LEU A 59 8.34 -44.70 -17.97
N GLU A 60 9.07 -44.58 -16.86
CA GLU A 60 10.49 -44.19 -16.77
C GLU A 60 10.81 -42.71 -17.05
N ASP A 61 9.81 -41.87 -17.38
CA ASP A 61 10.02 -40.43 -17.47
C ASP A 61 10.45 -39.84 -16.13
N THR A 62 11.38 -38.88 -16.17
CA THR A 62 11.81 -38.08 -15.01
C THR A 62 11.49 -36.61 -15.24
N TRP A 63 10.97 -35.92 -14.22
CA TRP A 63 10.61 -34.51 -14.32
C TRP A 63 10.72 -33.80 -12.97
N HIS A 64 10.78 -32.47 -13.03
CA HIS A 64 10.58 -31.61 -11.87
C HIS A 64 9.09 -31.29 -11.74
N PRO A 65 8.44 -31.60 -10.60
CA PRO A 65 7.01 -31.39 -10.45
C PRO A 65 6.70 -29.90 -10.41
N ASP A 66 5.75 -29.49 -11.26
CA ASP A 66 5.12 -28.17 -11.18
C ASP A 66 3.87 -28.31 -10.30
N LEU A 67 3.84 -27.57 -9.20
CA LEU A 67 2.73 -27.62 -8.24
C LEU A 67 1.68 -26.52 -8.51
N GLY A 68 1.82 -25.76 -9.61
CA GLY A 68 0.95 -24.64 -9.94
C GLY A 68 1.21 -23.42 -9.05
N GLU A 69 0.58 -22.29 -9.35
CA GLU A 69 0.68 -21.11 -8.49
C GLU A 69 0.03 -21.37 -7.13
N PRO A 70 0.68 -20.97 -6.01
CA PRO A 70 1.82 -20.04 -5.92
C PRO A 70 3.23 -20.70 -5.89
N PHE A 71 3.34 -22.02 -6.09
CA PHE A 71 4.58 -22.77 -5.84
C PHE A 71 5.47 -22.96 -7.09
N GLY A 72 4.88 -23.08 -8.28
CA GLY A 72 5.60 -23.26 -9.54
C GLY A 72 6.42 -24.57 -9.60
N VAL A 73 7.47 -24.57 -10.42
CA VAL A 73 8.33 -25.75 -10.67
C VAL A 73 9.31 -25.99 -9.52
N MET A 74 9.25 -27.17 -8.91
CA MET A 74 10.14 -27.57 -7.82
C MET A 74 11.46 -28.17 -8.34
N HIS A 75 12.42 -27.31 -8.69
CA HIS A 75 13.72 -27.72 -9.26
C HIS A 75 14.57 -28.65 -8.38
N CYS A 76 14.31 -28.67 -7.06
CA CYS A 76 15.00 -29.57 -6.11
C CYS A 76 14.31 -30.90 -5.85
N VAL A 77 13.19 -31.17 -6.51
CA VAL A 77 12.49 -32.44 -6.43
C VAL A 77 12.55 -33.10 -7.79
N GLN A 78 13.05 -34.32 -7.86
CA GLN A 78 13.02 -35.12 -9.09
C GLN A 78 12.01 -36.24 -8.91
N CYS A 79 10.94 -36.18 -9.69
CA CYS A 79 9.94 -37.22 -9.79
C CYS A 79 10.27 -38.15 -10.96
N TYR A 80 9.97 -39.43 -10.79
CA TYR A 80 10.08 -40.42 -11.85
C TYR A 80 8.86 -41.33 -11.87
N CYS A 81 8.45 -41.76 -13.07
CA CYS A 81 7.32 -42.66 -13.23
C CYS A 81 7.79 -44.12 -13.15
N GLU A 82 7.64 -44.74 -11.98
CA GLU A 82 8.03 -46.13 -11.75
C GLU A 82 6.98 -47.10 -12.30
N SER A 83 7.41 -48.12 -13.06
CA SER A 83 6.51 -49.18 -13.51
C SER A 83 6.22 -50.17 -12.38
N GLN A 84 4.96 -50.31 -12.03
CA GLN A 84 4.49 -51.24 -10.99
C GLN A 84 3.55 -52.28 -11.62
N LYS A 85 3.79 -53.56 -11.32
CA LYS A 85 2.95 -54.67 -11.79
C LYS A 85 1.83 -54.94 -10.78
N SER A 86 0.58 -54.83 -11.21
CA SER A 86 -0.57 -55.24 -10.41
C SER A 86 -0.60 -56.77 -10.22
N ARG A 87 -1.27 -57.25 -9.17
CA ARG A 87 -1.53 -58.68 -8.91
C ARG A 87 -2.21 -59.42 -10.09
N ARG A 88 -2.78 -58.69 -11.07
CA ARG A 88 -3.39 -59.22 -12.30
C ARG A 88 -2.52 -59.08 -13.56
N GLY A 89 -1.21 -58.80 -13.44
CA GLY A 89 -0.27 -58.71 -14.56
C GLY A 89 -0.33 -57.41 -15.38
N LYS A 90 -1.22 -56.48 -15.04
CA LYS A 90 -1.33 -55.17 -15.70
C LYS A 90 -0.28 -54.20 -15.14
N VAL A 91 0.51 -53.58 -16.03
CA VAL A 91 1.52 -52.57 -15.69
C VAL A 91 0.84 -51.21 -15.54
N PHE A 92 1.13 -50.49 -14.46
CA PHE A 92 0.69 -49.11 -14.25
C PHE A 92 1.85 -48.26 -13.72
N GLY A 93 1.81 -46.95 -13.98
CA GLY A 93 2.83 -46.02 -13.51
C GLY A 93 2.53 -45.53 -12.10
N LYS A 94 3.53 -45.49 -11.23
CA LYS A 94 3.50 -44.86 -9.92
C LYS A 94 4.52 -43.72 -9.88
N VAL A 95 4.06 -42.51 -9.57
CA VAL A 95 4.97 -41.37 -9.37
C VAL A 95 5.77 -41.60 -8.08
N ASN A 96 7.09 -41.52 -8.17
CA ASN A 96 7.96 -41.51 -7.01
C ASN A 96 8.89 -40.30 -7.07
N CYS A 97 8.89 -39.48 -6.03
CA CYS A 97 9.64 -38.24 -5.99
C CYS A 97 10.69 -38.27 -4.88
N LYS A 98 11.91 -37.85 -5.22
CA LYS A 98 13.01 -37.70 -4.28
C LYS A 98 13.52 -36.27 -4.23
N ASN A 99 13.91 -35.81 -3.04
CA ASN A 99 14.61 -34.55 -2.88
C ASN A 99 16.07 -34.75 -3.29
N ILE A 100 16.54 -34.01 -4.29
CA ILE A 100 17.93 -34.10 -4.77
C ILE A 100 18.85 -33.06 -4.12
N LYS A 101 18.35 -32.22 -3.21
CA LYS A 101 19.14 -31.18 -2.52
C LYS A 101 20.26 -31.75 -1.66
N GLN A 102 20.09 -32.96 -1.10
CA GLN A 102 21.12 -33.66 -0.32
C GLN A 102 22.11 -34.44 -1.20
N ASP A 103 21.77 -34.65 -2.47
CA ASP A 103 22.65 -35.29 -3.46
C ASP A 103 23.55 -34.26 -4.18
N CYS A 104 23.47 -32.98 -3.79
CA CYS A 104 24.27 -31.92 -4.38
C CYS A 104 25.75 -32.06 -3.97
N PRO A 105 26.70 -32.02 -4.94
CA PRO A 105 28.13 -32.02 -4.62
C PRO A 105 28.51 -30.76 -3.84
N SER A 106 29.39 -30.90 -2.84
CA SER A 106 29.90 -29.77 -2.05
C SER A 106 30.83 -28.89 -2.91
N PRO A 107 30.50 -27.60 -3.13
CA PRO A 107 31.35 -26.71 -3.92
C PRO A 107 32.58 -26.24 -3.11
N ASP A 108 33.78 -26.41 -3.65
CA ASP A 108 35.06 -25.95 -3.07
C ASP A 108 35.32 -24.46 -3.40
N CYS A 109 34.45 -23.55 -2.97
CA CYS A 109 34.67 -22.10 -3.08
C CYS A 109 34.06 -21.30 -1.92
N GLU A 110 34.61 -20.12 -1.65
CA GLU A 110 34.19 -19.26 -0.53
C GLU A 110 32.75 -18.71 -0.67
N ASP A 111 32.22 -18.57 -1.89
CA ASP A 111 30.86 -18.04 -2.10
C ASP A 111 30.11 -18.74 -3.26
N PRO A 112 29.45 -19.89 -3.00
CA PRO A 112 28.74 -20.65 -4.01
C PRO A 112 27.34 -20.07 -4.29
N ILE A 113 27.07 -19.70 -5.54
CA ILE A 113 25.81 -19.08 -5.99
C ILE A 113 24.78 -20.11 -6.47
N LEU A 114 23.50 -19.86 -6.23
CA LEU A 114 22.37 -20.67 -6.74
C LEU A 114 21.76 -19.96 -7.97
N LEU A 115 21.87 -20.59 -9.14
CA LEU A 115 21.31 -20.05 -10.39
C LEU A 115 19.78 -20.26 -10.46
N PRO A 116 19.01 -19.33 -11.06
CA PRO A 116 17.57 -19.49 -11.27
C PRO A 116 17.26 -20.78 -12.05
N GLY A 117 16.36 -21.61 -11.54
CA GLY A 117 15.98 -22.89 -12.18
C GLY A 117 16.87 -24.09 -11.85
N HIS A 118 17.84 -23.95 -10.94
CA HIS A 118 18.75 -25.04 -10.52
C HIS A 118 18.64 -25.36 -9.03
N CYS A 119 18.88 -26.63 -8.66
CA CYS A 119 18.81 -27.07 -7.26
C CYS A 119 20.14 -26.93 -6.49
N CYS A 120 21.28 -27.18 -7.15
CA CYS A 120 22.59 -27.19 -6.51
C CYS A 120 23.33 -25.86 -6.72
N ARG A 121 24.11 -25.44 -5.71
CA ARG A 121 24.95 -24.24 -5.80
C ARG A 121 26.21 -24.53 -6.62
N THR A 122 26.64 -23.58 -7.43
CA THR A 122 27.79 -23.70 -8.32
C THR A 122 28.78 -22.55 -8.09
N CYS A 123 30.08 -22.84 -8.16
CA CYS A 123 31.12 -21.83 -8.13
C CYS A 123 31.25 -21.17 -9.51
N SER A 124 31.33 -19.84 -9.58
CA SER A 124 31.71 -19.15 -10.80
C SER A 124 33.23 -19.32 -11.03
N GLN A 125 33.64 -20.32 -11.81
CA GLN A 125 35.06 -20.50 -12.15
C GLN A 125 35.47 -19.62 -13.33
N GLY A 126 36.55 -18.85 -13.13
CA GLY A 126 37.41 -18.38 -14.21
C GLY A 126 38.27 -19.52 -14.77
N ASP A 127 38.58 -19.40 -16.07
CA ASP A 127 39.16 -20.38 -17.00
C ASP A 127 40.41 -21.19 -16.58
N VAL A 128 40.39 -22.50 -16.88
CA VAL A 128 41.51 -23.25 -17.50
C VAL A 128 40.97 -24.33 -18.46
N ASP A 129 41.03 -24.02 -19.77
CA ASP A 129 41.34 -24.84 -20.96
C ASP A 129 41.02 -26.37 -21.03
N ARG A 130 40.02 -26.76 -21.85
CA ARG A 130 40.18 -27.28 -23.25
C ARG A 130 39.10 -28.30 -23.71
N LYS A 131 38.41 -27.88 -24.78
CA LYS A 131 38.01 -28.61 -26.01
C LYS A 131 36.68 -29.41 -26.11
N GLN A 132 35.82 -28.83 -26.97
CA GLN A 132 34.99 -29.43 -28.04
C GLN A 132 33.76 -30.24 -27.59
N THR A 133 32.52 -29.99 -28.03
CA THR A 133 31.96 -29.26 -29.18
C THR A 133 30.43 -29.08 -28.97
N ASP A 134 29.88 -27.94 -29.40
CA ASP A 134 28.50 -27.64 -29.90
C ASP A 134 27.27 -28.25 -29.18
N SER A 135 26.23 -27.53 -28.75
CA SER A 135 25.50 -26.42 -29.40
C SER A 135 24.49 -25.75 -28.42
N LEU A 136 24.40 -24.41 -28.48
CA LEU A 136 23.18 -23.58 -28.60
C LEU A 136 22.09 -23.50 -27.47
N LEU A 137 21.84 -22.23 -27.05
CA LEU A 137 20.60 -21.61 -26.47
C LEU A 137 20.36 -21.78 -24.94
N ASP A 138 19.89 -20.82 -24.14
CA ASP A 138 19.36 -19.45 -24.33
C ASP A 138 19.44 -18.68 -22.99
N GLY A 139 19.43 -17.34 -23.04
CA GLY A 139 19.42 -16.47 -21.86
C GLY A 139 18.10 -15.70 -21.72
N PHE A 140 17.60 -15.65 -20.49
CA PHE A 140 16.83 -14.54 -19.88
C PHE A 140 15.75 -13.84 -20.73
N GLU A 141 14.48 -14.18 -20.46
CA GLU A 141 13.32 -13.34 -20.72
C GLU A 141 12.82 -12.66 -19.42
N TYR A 142 12.79 -11.33 -19.43
CA TYR A 142 11.87 -10.51 -18.63
C TYR A 142 11.41 -9.35 -19.51
N PHE A 143 10.12 -9.02 -19.46
CA PHE A 143 9.34 -8.06 -20.26
C PHE A 143 8.58 -8.59 -21.49
N GLN A 144 7.49 -9.33 -21.23
CA GLN A 144 6.25 -9.24 -22.01
C GLN A 144 5.07 -9.04 -21.05
N GLU A 145 4.82 -7.79 -20.65
CA GLU A 145 3.52 -7.38 -20.12
C GLU A 145 2.94 -6.33 -21.07
N LYS A 146 1.76 -6.63 -21.61
CA LYS A 146 0.88 -5.85 -22.53
C LYS A 146 0.76 -6.40 -23.95
N SER A 147 0.18 -7.58 -24.07
CA SER A 147 -0.78 -7.91 -25.15
C SER A 147 -1.33 -9.32 -24.95
N ARG A 148 -2.24 -9.52 -23.98
CA ARG A 148 -3.09 -10.73 -23.92
C ARG A 148 -4.36 -10.45 -23.12
N ASP A 149 -5.09 -9.42 -23.53
CA ASP A 149 -6.51 -9.32 -23.20
C ASP A 149 -7.30 -9.61 -24.48
N LYS A 150 -8.24 -10.56 -24.36
CA LYS A 150 -9.13 -11.11 -25.40
C LYS A 150 -8.62 -12.36 -26.13
N GLU A 151 -8.50 -13.47 -25.40
CA GLU A 151 -8.86 -14.84 -25.83
C GLU A 151 -8.44 -15.84 -24.75
N ASP A 152 -9.19 -15.95 -23.65
CA ASP A 152 -9.20 -17.19 -22.82
C ASP A 152 -10.42 -17.32 -21.89
N ASP A 153 -11.62 -17.10 -22.44
CA ASP A 153 -12.87 -17.13 -21.65
C ASP A 153 -13.50 -18.53 -21.54
N LEU A 154 -12.71 -19.61 -21.71
CA LEU A 154 -13.26 -20.96 -21.82
C LEU A 154 -12.52 -22.07 -21.05
N HIS A 155 -11.72 -21.80 -20.02
CA HIS A 155 -11.33 -22.86 -19.06
C HIS A 155 -11.07 -22.32 -17.63
N LYS A 156 -12.13 -21.99 -16.87
CA LYS A 156 -12.02 -21.76 -15.41
C LYS A 156 -12.44 -23.01 -14.64
N SER A 157 -11.48 -23.64 -13.95
CA SER A 157 -11.71 -24.75 -13.03
C SER A 157 -12.32 -24.26 -11.71
N TYR A 158 -13.08 -25.13 -11.04
CA TYR A 158 -14.05 -24.79 -9.99
C TYR A 158 -13.42 -24.40 -8.62
N ASN A 159 -12.09 -24.44 -8.46
CA ASN A 159 -11.40 -24.09 -7.21
C ASN A 159 -10.73 -22.70 -7.21
N ASP A 160 -10.72 -22.01 -8.36
CA ASP A 160 -9.93 -20.79 -8.55
C ASP A 160 -10.67 -19.49 -8.17
N ARG A 161 -11.72 -19.61 -7.35
CA ARG A 161 -12.59 -18.49 -6.97
C ARG A 161 -12.45 -18.04 -5.51
N SER A 162 -11.53 -18.64 -4.76
CA SER A 162 -11.41 -18.44 -3.30
C SER A 162 -10.21 -17.61 -2.83
N TYR A 163 -9.19 -17.40 -3.67
CA TYR A 163 -8.04 -16.53 -3.33
C TYR A 163 -8.10 -15.13 -3.96
N LEU A 164 -9.11 -14.85 -4.79
CA LEU A 164 -9.39 -13.55 -5.43
C LEU A 164 -10.72 -12.92 -5.00
N SER A 165 -11.19 -13.14 -3.76
CA SER A 165 -12.32 -12.35 -3.21
C SER A 165 -11.90 -11.00 -2.59
N SER A 166 -10.67 -10.56 -2.82
CA SER A 166 -10.16 -9.22 -2.48
C SER A 166 -9.89 -8.31 -3.71
N GLU A 167 -10.19 -8.76 -4.94
CA GLU A 167 -10.22 -7.90 -6.14
C GLU A 167 -11.49 -7.01 -6.24
N GLU A 168 -12.01 -6.56 -5.10
CA GLU A 168 -12.75 -5.30 -5.03
C GLU A 168 -11.97 -4.20 -4.29
N SER A 169 -10.68 -4.44 -4.01
CA SER A 169 -9.74 -3.38 -3.71
C SER A 169 -9.25 -2.86 -5.06
N GLY A 170 -9.68 -1.67 -5.44
CA GLY A 170 -9.21 -1.05 -6.68
C GLY A 170 -7.67 -0.95 -6.75
N PRO A 171 -7.08 -0.57 -7.89
CA PRO A 171 -5.63 -0.58 -8.14
C PRO A 171 -4.76 0.32 -7.22
N GLY A 172 -5.32 0.90 -6.14
CA GLY A 172 -4.72 1.96 -5.33
C GLY A 172 -4.36 1.60 -3.89
N GLU A 173 -4.38 0.33 -3.49
CA GLU A 173 -4.23 -0.09 -2.08
C GLU A 173 -3.24 -1.25 -1.87
N SER A 174 -2.07 -1.22 -2.53
CA SER A 174 -0.98 -2.15 -2.20
C SER A 174 -0.41 -1.83 -0.81
N ARG A 175 -0.79 -2.65 0.18
CA ARG A 175 -0.28 -2.59 1.55
C ARG A 175 0.90 -3.53 1.70
N THR A 176 1.92 -3.11 2.45
CA THR A 176 3.06 -3.97 2.80
C THR A 176 3.24 -4.03 4.30
N ASP A 177 3.22 -5.24 4.85
CA ASP A 177 3.29 -5.47 6.29
C ASP A 177 4.67 -5.95 6.72
N PHE A 178 5.08 -5.51 7.90
CA PHE A 178 6.34 -5.84 8.54
C PHE A 178 6.13 -6.24 9.99
N VAL A 179 7.08 -6.96 10.56
CA VAL A 179 7.07 -7.35 11.97
C VAL A 179 8.45 -7.20 12.58
N ALA A 180 8.50 -6.94 13.87
CA ALA A 180 9.72 -7.02 14.67
C ALA A 180 9.41 -7.70 16.00
N VAL A 181 10.31 -8.58 16.42
CA VAL A 181 10.39 -9.10 17.79
C VAL A 181 11.49 -8.32 18.47
N LEU A 182 11.20 -7.74 19.63
CA LEU A 182 12.16 -6.99 20.43
C LEU A 182 12.45 -7.76 21.71
N THR A 183 13.73 -7.90 22.01
CA THR A 183 14.23 -8.55 23.23
C THR A 183 15.32 -7.68 23.85
N GLY A 184 15.72 -7.97 25.09
CA GLY A 184 16.80 -7.25 25.77
C GLY A 184 18.12 -7.32 24.98
N ALA A 185 18.80 -6.20 24.80
CA ALA A 185 20.07 -6.14 24.07
C ALA A 185 21.16 -6.96 24.77
N THR A 186 21.82 -7.86 24.03
CA THR A 186 22.92 -8.72 24.52
C THR A 186 24.32 -8.07 24.44
N GLU A 187 24.41 -6.76 24.19
CA GLU A 187 25.70 -6.05 24.22
C GLU A 187 26.13 -5.69 25.64
N SER A 188 27.42 -5.91 25.91
CA SER A 188 28.04 -6.38 27.15
C SER A 188 28.12 -5.41 28.35
N TRP A 189 27.37 -4.30 28.35
CA TRP A 189 27.48 -3.27 29.40
C TRP A 189 26.15 -2.77 29.99
N LEU A 190 25.00 -3.21 29.46
CA LEU A 190 23.68 -2.79 29.96
C LEU A 190 22.96 -3.97 30.65
N PRO A 191 22.13 -3.72 31.68
CA PRO A 191 21.33 -4.77 32.30
C PRO A 191 20.33 -5.34 31.29
N SER A 192 20.42 -6.64 31.03
CA SER A 192 19.53 -7.36 30.11
C SER A 192 18.08 -7.32 30.63
N SER A 193 17.18 -6.70 29.86
CA SER A 193 15.74 -6.65 30.16
C SER A 193 15.07 -8.02 29.93
N ASN A 194 14.04 -8.31 30.73
CA ASN A 194 13.12 -9.43 30.53
C ASN A 194 11.97 -9.11 29.58
N GLY A 195 11.92 -7.86 29.11
CA GLY A 195 10.93 -7.38 28.18
C GLY A 195 10.99 -8.11 26.86
N VAL A 196 9.83 -8.56 26.40
CA VAL A 196 9.62 -8.97 25.03
C VAL A 196 8.51 -8.10 24.46
N ALA A 197 8.76 -7.51 23.30
CA ALA A 197 7.74 -6.77 22.58
C ALA A 197 7.60 -7.28 21.16
N ARG A 198 6.37 -7.23 20.67
CA ARG A 198 6.00 -7.52 19.29
C ARG A 198 5.56 -6.20 18.66
N ALA A 199 6.17 -5.82 17.55
CA ALA A 199 5.76 -4.68 16.75
C ALA A 199 5.27 -5.15 15.38
N ARG A 200 4.06 -4.75 14.97
CA ARG A 200 3.54 -4.92 13.62
C ARG A 200 3.48 -3.55 12.95
N PHE A 201 3.90 -3.49 11.69
CA PHE A 201 3.87 -2.29 10.89
C PHE A 201 3.08 -2.54 9.61
N SER A 202 2.30 -1.57 9.17
CA SER A 202 1.64 -1.59 7.87
C SER A 202 1.99 -0.30 7.12
N LEU A 203 2.68 -0.45 6.00
CA LEU A 203 3.04 0.65 5.12
C LEU A 203 1.96 0.80 4.05
N SER A 204 1.34 1.98 4.05
CA SER A 204 0.40 2.41 3.02
C SER A 204 0.88 3.72 2.40
N ARG A 205 1.22 3.68 1.11
CA ARG A 205 1.72 4.82 0.30
C ARG A 205 2.95 5.51 0.88
N THR A 206 2.76 6.42 1.84
CA THR A 206 3.81 7.21 2.53
C THR A 206 3.59 7.27 4.05
N SER A 207 2.67 6.48 4.59
CA SER A 207 2.39 6.42 6.02
C SER A 207 2.64 5.01 6.55
N LEU A 208 3.39 4.92 7.64
CA LEU A 208 3.69 3.67 8.33
C LEU A 208 2.91 3.65 9.65
N ALA A 209 1.82 2.88 9.69
CA ALA A 209 1.09 2.63 10.92
C ALA A 209 1.77 1.50 11.69
N PHE A 210 1.83 1.60 13.02
CA PHE A 210 2.41 0.57 13.86
C PHE A 210 1.60 0.29 15.12
N SER A 211 1.58 -0.98 15.50
CA SER A 211 0.96 -1.51 16.71
C SER A 211 1.98 -2.34 17.46
N ILE A 212 2.16 -2.04 18.75
CA ILE A 212 3.18 -2.68 19.57
C ILE A 212 2.53 -3.22 20.84
N THR A 213 2.73 -4.50 21.11
CA THR A 213 2.33 -5.17 22.35
C THR A 213 3.59 -5.61 23.08
N TYR A 214 3.63 -5.44 24.39
CA TYR A 214 4.79 -5.77 25.20
C TYR A 214 4.40 -6.60 26.42
N GLN A 215 5.31 -7.43 26.90
CA GLN A 215 5.15 -8.29 28.07
C GLN A 215 6.43 -8.27 28.90
N ARG A 216 6.30 -8.49 30.22
CA ARG A 216 7.42 -8.54 31.18
C ARG A 216 8.34 -7.31 31.16
N MET A 217 7.81 -6.15 30.76
CA MET A 217 8.48 -4.86 30.87
C MET A 217 7.49 -3.77 31.26
N SER A 218 7.99 -2.70 31.87
CA SER A 218 7.18 -1.51 32.15
C SER A 218 6.82 -0.76 30.86
N ARG A 219 5.75 0.05 30.90
CA ARG A 219 5.27 0.82 29.74
C ARG A 219 6.41 1.67 29.15
N PRO A 220 6.80 1.43 27.88
CA PRO A 220 7.79 2.23 27.18
C PRO A 220 7.38 3.70 27.12
N THR A 221 8.36 4.59 27.22
CA THR A 221 8.13 6.05 27.09
C THR A 221 8.59 6.59 25.75
N ARG A 222 9.57 5.94 25.12
CA ARG A 222 10.09 6.33 23.80
C ARG A 222 10.31 5.11 22.91
N ILE A 223 9.92 5.25 21.65
CA ILE A 223 10.14 4.29 20.57
C ILE A 223 10.98 5.00 19.51
N VAL A 224 12.10 4.39 19.11
CA VAL A 224 13.04 4.95 18.15
C VAL A 224 13.23 3.97 17.00
N PHE A 225 13.08 4.47 15.78
CA PHE A 225 13.42 3.75 14.56
C PHE A 225 14.87 4.08 14.22
N LEU A 226 15.68 3.05 14.07
CA LEU A 226 17.11 3.15 13.86
C LEU A 226 17.48 2.61 12.49
N GLU A 227 18.42 3.27 11.82
CA GLU A 227 19.04 2.74 10.61
C GLU A 227 20.14 1.72 10.95
N ALA A 228 20.70 1.07 9.92
CA ALA A 228 21.74 0.04 10.08
C ALA A 228 23.02 0.55 10.79
N ASP A 229 23.30 1.85 10.73
CA ASP A 229 24.42 2.52 11.40
C ASP A 229 24.11 2.98 12.82
N GLY A 230 22.88 2.76 13.31
CA GLY A 230 22.42 3.18 14.64
C GLY A 230 21.91 4.61 14.71
N THR A 231 21.82 5.33 13.59
CA THR A 231 21.23 6.68 13.55
C THR A 231 19.71 6.63 13.72
N ALA A 232 19.14 7.59 14.45
CA ALA A 232 17.70 7.67 14.67
C ALA A 232 16.99 8.31 13.46
N ALA A 233 16.19 7.52 12.76
CA ALA A 233 15.38 7.98 11.62
C ALA A 233 14.05 8.61 12.07
N PHE A 234 13.48 8.13 13.18
CA PHE A 234 12.25 8.67 13.75
C PHE A 234 12.13 8.34 15.24
N GLU A 235 11.54 9.26 16.00
CA GLU A 235 11.26 9.09 17.42
C GLU A 235 9.78 9.32 17.68
N TYR A 236 9.17 8.39 18.41
CA TYR A 236 7.79 8.48 18.88
C TYR A 236 7.76 8.45 20.41
N ARG A 237 7.17 9.49 21.01
CA ARG A 237 6.93 9.57 22.45
C ARG A 237 5.61 8.91 22.78
N VAL A 238 5.65 7.89 23.63
CA VAL A 238 4.47 7.12 24.00
C VAL A 238 3.60 7.95 24.93
N PRO A 239 2.34 8.24 24.58
CA PRO A 239 1.42 8.94 25.48
C PRO A 239 1.19 8.15 26.76
N LYS A 240 0.97 8.86 27.87
CA LYS A 240 0.58 8.24 29.15
C LYS A 240 -0.81 7.60 28.97
N GLY A 241 -0.94 6.34 29.32
CA GLY A 241 -2.20 5.59 29.19
C GLY A 241 -2.17 4.28 29.98
N GLN A 242 -3.32 3.62 30.07
CA GLN A 242 -3.49 2.37 30.83
C GLN A 242 -3.42 1.10 29.97
N SER A 243 -3.38 1.20 28.63
CA SER A 243 -3.38 0.05 27.72
C SER A 243 -1.99 -0.58 27.53
N ASP A 244 -1.94 -1.91 27.47
CA ASP A 244 -0.75 -2.73 27.14
C ASP A 244 -0.41 -2.75 25.65
N MET A 245 -1.17 -2.00 24.83
CA MET A 245 -0.92 -1.79 23.41
C MET A 245 -0.54 -0.33 23.13
N ILE A 246 0.48 -0.15 22.29
CA ILE A 246 0.92 1.16 21.81
C ILE A 246 0.58 1.29 20.32
N CYS A 247 -0.11 2.37 19.98
CA CYS A 247 -0.54 2.66 18.62
C CYS A 247 0.11 3.95 18.14
N GLY A 248 0.70 3.92 16.95
CA GLY A 248 1.30 5.13 16.37
C GLY A 248 1.31 5.10 14.84
N VAL A 249 1.56 6.27 14.26
CA VAL A 249 1.67 6.45 12.80
C VAL A 249 2.83 7.38 12.50
N TRP A 250 3.68 6.96 11.57
CA TRP A 250 4.70 7.81 10.97
C TRP A 250 4.21 8.28 9.60
N LYS A 251 3.71 9.52 9.53
CA LYS A 251 3.22 10.16 8.30
C LYS A 251 4.37 10.77 7.50
N ASN A 252 4.21 10.91 6.19
CA ASN A 252 5.16 11.56 5.26
C ASN A 252 6.54 10.89 5.21
N LEU A 253 6.57 9.56 5.18
CA LEU A 253 7.79 8.78 5.07
C LEU A 253 8.50 9.01 3.74
N ALA A 254 9.76 9.45 3.80
CA ALA A 254 10.56 9.74 2.61
C ALA A 254 10.87 8.46 1.80
N LYS A 255 10.91 8.57 0.46
CA LYS A 255 11.20 7.44 -0.45
C LYS A 255 12.49 6.66 -0.12
N PRO A 256 13.61 7.29 0.31
CA PRO A 256 14.81 6.54 0.71
C PRO A 256 14.58 5.66 1.95
N LEU A 257 13.87 6.18 2.96
CA LEU A 257 13.54 5.43 4.18
C LEU A 257 12.59 4.26 3.88
N MET A 258 11.62 4.47 2.97
CA MET A 258 10.75 3.37 2.49
C MET A 258 11.55 2.25 1.84
N ARG A 259 12.56 2.58 1.01
CA ARG A 259 13.44 1.56 0.40
C ARG A 259 14.24 0.80 1.46
N ARG A 260 14.74 1.49 2.49
CA ARG A 260 15.46 0.86 3.62
C ARG A 260 14.56 -0.05 4.44
N LEU A 261 13.29 0.32 4.63
CA LEU A 261 12.28 -0.53 5.27
C LEU A 261 12.06 -1.80 4.44
N GLN A 262 11.87 -1.64 3.13
CA GLN A 262 11.63 -2.75 2.20
C GLN A 262 12.82 -3.69 2.06
N SER A 263 14.05 -3.19 2.25
CA SER A 263 15.27 -4.00 2.28
C SER A 263 15.66 -4.47 3.68
N GLU A 264 14.78 -4.31 4.69
CA GLU A 264 14.99 -4.76 6.08
C GLU A 264 16.25 -4.18 6.76
N LEU A 265 16.61 -2.93 6.43
CA LEU A 265 17.80 -2.26 6.98
C LEU A 265 17.49 -1.33 8.16
N MET A 266 16.35 -1.53 8.82
CA MET A 266 15.94 -0.75 9.98
C MET A 266 15.68 -1.62 11.21
N ARG A 267 15.91 -1.02 12.37
CA ARG A 267 15.66 -1.61 13.69
C ARG A 267 14.73 -0.74 14.49
N LEU A 268 14.05 -1.34 15.46
CA LEU A 268 13.22 -0.65 16.42
C LEU A 268 13.84 -0.80 17.80
N ARG A 269 13.89 0.30 18.55
CA ARG A 269 14.36 0.33 19.94
C ARG A 269 13.30 0.97 20.83
N MET A 270 13.04 0.35 21.97
CA MET A 270 12.07 0.84 22.95
C MET A 270 12.76 1.03 24.30
N THR A 271 12.47 2.15 24.96
CA THR A 271 13.08 2.52 26.25
C THR A 271 12.02 2.89 27.27
N THR A 272 12.31 2.57 28.53
CA THR A 272 11.47 2.86 29.70
C THR A 272 12.03 4.03 30.51
N ALA A 273 11.21 4.72 31.31
CA ALA A 273 11.60 5.95 32.01
C ALA A 273 12.34 5.76 33.35
N THR A 274 12.48 4.54 33.85
CA THR A 274 13.12 4.29 35.15
C THR A 274 14.64 4.54 35.09
N SER A 275 15.24 5.03 36.18
CA SER A 275 16.68 5.28 36.28
C SER A 275 17.47 3.97 36.11
N GLY A 276 18.06 3.76 34.92
CA GLY A 276 18.64 2.49 34.47
C GLY A 276 17.85 1.78 33.35
N GLY A 277 16.95 2.51 32.68
CA GLY A 277 15.89 2.04 31.77
C GLY A 277 16.14 0.75 31.02
N GLU A 278 15.24 -0.21 31.23
CA GLU A 278 15.12 -1.41 30.41
C GLU A 278 14.95 -1.01 28.95
N GLN A 279 15.78 -1.61 28.10
CA GLN A 279 15.79 -1.39 26.66
C GLN A 279 15.61 -2.71 25.93
N VAL A 280 14.72 -2.70 24.94
CA VAL A 280 14.52 -3.82 24.02
C VAL A 280 14.73 -3.35 22.59
N GLU A 281 15.36 -4.20 21.78
CA GLU A 281 15.70 -3.90 20.38
C GLU A 281 15.37 -5.09 19.47
N GLY A 282 14.95 -4.81 18.23
CA GLY A 282 14.60 -5.80 17.23
C GLY A 282 14.76 -5.31 15.80
N LYS A 283 15.05 -6.21 14.86
CA LYS A 283 15.09 -5.92 13.42
C LYS A 283 13.67 -5.87 12.85
N ILE A 284 13.40 -4.92 11.97
CA ILE A 284 12.14 -4.86 11.23
C ILE A 284 12.30 -5.71 9.96
N ILE A 285 11.48 -6.76 9.83
CA ILE A 285 11.55 -7.72 8.73
C ILE A 285 10.21 -7.79 7.98
N LYS A 286 10.28 -8.16 6.70
CA LYS A 286 9.09 -8.39 5.88
C LYS A 286 8.79 -9.88 5.84
N HIS A 287 7.62 -10.28 6.32
CA HIS A 287 7.25 -11.70 6.35
C HIS A 287 5.93 -11.96 5.62
N ARG A 288 5.91 -12.90 4.67
CA ARG A 288 4.74 -13.17 3.81
C ARG A 288 3.50 -13.63 4.60
N ALA A 289 3.70 -14.41 5.66
CA ALA A 289 2.60 -14.91 6.50
C ALA A 289 1.84 -13.81 7.28
N LEU A 290 2.38 -12.59 7.40
CA LEU A 290 1.71 -11.50 8.13
C LEU A 290 0.36 -11.10 7.54
N PHE A 291 0.19 -11.29 6.23
CA PHE A 291 -1.06 -11.00 5.54
C PHE A 291 -2.19 -11.92 6.01
N ALA A 292 -1.90 -13.20 6.21
CA ALA A 292 -2.89 -14.21 6.59
C ALA A 292 -2.91 -14.52 8.10
N GLU A 293 -2.14 -13.80 8.92
CA GLU A 293 -2.06 -14.04 10.36
C GLU A 293 -3.41 -13.78 11.03
N THR A 294 -3.94 -14.78 11.75
CA THR A 294 -5.21 -14.65 12.48
C THR A 294 -5.08 -14.85 13.98
N PHE A 295 -4.11 -15.64 14.41
CA PHE A 295 -3.75 -15.77 15.82
C PHE A 295 -2.27 -15.45 16.01
N SER A 296 -1.93 -14.99 17.20
CA SER A 296 -0.56 -14.68 17.56
C SER A 296 -0.25 -15.07 19.00
N SER A 297 1.02 -15.36 19.26
CA SER A 297 1.54 -15.55 20.62
C SER A 297 2.87 -14.83 20.77
N THR A 298 3.02 -14.04 21.83
CA THR A 298 4.31 -13.47 22.24
C THR A 298 4.93 -14.43 23.25
N LEU A 299 6.06 -15.02 22.90
CA LEU A 299 6.72 -16.03 23.72
C LEU A 299 7.74 -15.36 24.63
N THR A 300 7.60 -15.60 25.94
CA THR A 300 8.49 -15.03 26.96
C THR A 300 9.16 -16.13 27.77
N SER A 301 10.39 -15.87 28.21
CA SER A 301 11.14 -16.76 29.11
C SER A 301 10.70 -16.59 30.54
N GLN A 302 10.63 -17.68 31.31
CA GLN A 302 10.44 -17.61 32.75
C GLN A 302 11.71 -17.22 33.51
N GLU A 303 12.88 -17.43 32.92
CA GLU A 303 14.18 -17.10 33.53
C GLU A 303 14.41 -15.59 33.60
N GLN A 304 14.90 -15.12 34.75
CA GLN A 304 15.26 -13.72 34.94
C GLN A 304 16.53 -13.40 34.14
N ASN A 305 16.50 -12.27 33.44
CA ASN A 305 17.56 -11.65 32.64
C ASN A 305 18.02 -12.52 31.45
N SER A 306 17.11 -13.26 30.83
CA SER A 306 17.46 -14.20 29.77
C SER A 306 17.77 -13.51 28.42
N GLY A 307 17.20 -12.33 28.17
CA GLY A 307 17.24 -11.68 26.86
C GLY A 307 16.62 -12.54 25.75
N THR A 308 15.80 -13.53 26.11
CA THR A 308 15.21 -14.49 25.18
C THR A 308 13.72 -14.24 25.01
N GLY A 309 13.27 -14.29 23.77
CA GLY A 309 11.88 -14.10 23.41
C GLY A 309 11.58 -14.71 22.06
N GLY A 310 10.31 -14.70 21.70
CA GLY A 310 9.91 -15.17 20.38
C GLY A 310 8.50 -14.73 20.03
N LEU A 311 8.14 -15.02 18.80
CA LEU A 311 6.85 -14.71 18.23
C LEU A 311 6.32 -15.92 17.50
N ALA A 312 5.08 -16.29 17.77
CA ALA A 312 4.33 -17.23 16.93
C ALA A 312 3.31 -16.43 16.12
N MET A 313 3.35 -16.59 14.80
CA MET A 313 2.31 -16.16 13.87
C MET A 313 1.55 -17.40 13.43
N LEU A 314 0.23 -17.43 13.60
CA LEU A 314 -0.58 -18.60 13.28
C LEU A 314 -1.75 -18.23 12.37
N THR A 315 -2.05 -19.13 11.43
CA THR A 315 -3.09 -19.00 10.42
C THR A 315 -3.89 -20.28 10.35
N LEU A 316 -5.20 -20.18 10.54
CA LEU A 316 -6.14 -21.28 10.39
C LEU A 316 -6.52 -21.43 8.90
N SER A 317 -6.71 -22.65 8.41
CA SER A 317 -7.21 -22.86 7.04
C SER A 317 -8.71 -22.57 6.91
N ASP A 318 -9.17 -22.10 5.74
CA ASP A 318 -10.57 -21.69 5.51
C ASP A 318 -11.58 -22.85 5.51
N THR A 319 -11.14 -24.04 5.09
CA THR A 319 -11.98 -25.24 4.95
C THR A 319 -11.57 -26.35 5.92
N GLU A 320 -10.28 -26.59 6.04
CA GLU A 320 -9.72 -27.65 6.87
C GLU A 320 -9.47 -27.18 8.31
N ASN A 321 -9.31 -28.11 9.24
CA ASN A 321 -8.97 -27.80 10.63
C ASN A 321 -7.44 -27.80 10.82
N ASN A 322 -6.71 -27.20 9.90
CA ASN A 322 -5.25 -27.12 9.97
C ASN A 322 -4.85 -25.73 10.46
N LEU A 323 -3.86 -25.68 11.34
CA LEU A 323 -3.28 -24.45 11.86
C LEU A 323 -1.81 -24.40 11.45
N HIS A 324 -1.53 -23.54 10.48
CA HIS A 324 -0.19 -23.21 10.05
C HIS A 324 0.42 -22.25 11.07
N PHE A 325 1.65 -22.48 11.49
CA PHE A 325 2.33 -21.53 12.37
C PHE A 325 3.80 -21.36 12.02
N ILE A 326 4.31 -20.18 12.35
CA ILE A 326 5.69 -19.79 12.15
C ILE A 326 6.19 -19.18 13.45
N LEU A 327 7.33 -19.66 13.93
CA LEU A 327 8.04 -19.18 15.10
C LEU A 327 9.24 -18.37 14.65
N ILE A 328 9.34 -17.14 15.16
CA ILE A 328 10.52 -16.30 15.05
C ILE A 328 11.13 -16.22 16.44
N LEU A 329 12.34 -16.75 16.59
CA LEU A 329 13.00 -16.93 17.89
C LEU A 329 14.20 -16.00 18.01
N GLN A 330 14.30 -15.26 19.12
CA GLN A 330 15.41 -14.35 19.37
C GLN A 330 16.04 -14.62 20.75
N GLY A 331 17.37 -14.77 20.76
CA GLY A 331 18.14 -15.05 21.99
C GLY A 331 18.05 -16.49 22.52
N LEU A 332 17.11 -17.32 22.01
CA LEU A 332 16.97 -18.72 22.43
C LEU A 332 18.17 -19.58 21.99
N VAL A 333 18.66 -19.37 20.77
CA VAL A 333 19.87 -20.02 20.23
C VAL A 333 21.05 -19.05 20.38
N LYS A 334 22.09 -19.44 21.13
CA LYS A 334 23.31 -18.63 21.30
C LYS A 334 24.21 -18.80 20.09
N HIS A 335 24.69 -17.70 19.52
CA HIS A 335 25.80 -17.72 18.57
C HIS A 335 27.11 -17.98 19.33
N LYS A 336 27.68 -19.19 19.22
CA LYS A 336 29.09 -19.45 19.54
C LYS A 336 29.83 -19.75 18.23
N ASP A 337 31.10 -19.37 18.17
CA ASP A 337 31.89 -19.15 16.95
C ASP A 337 31.84 -20.22 15.84
N LYS A 338 31.96 -19.71 14.60
CA LYS A 338 32.36 -20.30 13.30
C LYS A 338 31.61 -21.49 12.69
N GLU A 339 30.75 -22.23 13.39
CA GLU A 339 29.89 -23.25 12.76
C GLU A 339 28.41 -23.13 13.19
N PRO A 340 27.44 -23.33 12.27
CA PRO A 340 26.02 -23.37 12.64
C PRO A 340 25.76 -24.55 13.55
N LEU A 341 25.62 -24.29 14.85
CA LEU A 341 25.18 -25.29 15.81
C LEU A 341 23.72 -25.66 15.48
N LEU A 342 23.51 -26.92 15.10
CA LEU A 342 22.18 -27.52 15.04
C LEU A 342 21.65 -27.67 16.47
N VAL A 343 20.61 -26.91 16.79
CA VAL A 343 19.96 -26.94 18.11
C VAL A 343 18.62 -27.67 17.98
N PRO A 344 18.46 -28.85 18.57
CA PRO A 344 17.16 -29.51 18.65
C PRO A 344 16.23 -28.70 19.55
N ILE A 345 15.04 -28.40 19.05
CA ILE A 345 13.96 -27.73 19.77
C ILE A 345 12.74 -28.64 19.87
N ARG A 346 12.02 -28.47 20.97
CA ARG A 346 10.75 -29.12 21.25
C ARG A 346 9.66 -28.06 21.33
N VAL A 347 8.66 -28.19 20.47
CA VAL A 347 7.49 -27.30 20.42
C VAL A 347 6.29 -28.06 20.99
N GLN A 348 5.63 -27.50 21.98
CA GLN A 348 4.51 -28.12 22.68
C GLN A 348 3.29 -27.19 22.66
N LEU A 349 2.14 -27.77 22.32
CA LEU A 349 0.84 -27.13 22.50
C LEU A 349 0.26 -27.59 23.84
N VAL A 350 0.03 -26.65 24.74
CA VAL A 350 -0.28 -26.92 26.15
C VAL A 350 -1.65 -26.32 26.51
N TYR A 351 -2.44 -27.07 27.28
CA TYR A 351 -3.66 -26.58 27.90
C TYR A 351 -3.65 -26.91 29.40
N ARG A 352 -3.73 -25.90 30.26
CA ARG A 352 -3.69 -26.06 31.73
C ARG A 352 -2.58 -27.03 32.18
N GLN A 353 -1.36 -26.80 31.71
CA GLN A 353 -0.16 -27.63 31.97
C GLN A 353 -0.17 -29.05 31.38
N HIS A 354 -1.21 -29.44 30.64
CA HIS A 354 -1.25 -30.72 29.92
C HIS A 354 -0.78 -30.52 28.48
N VAL A 355 0.22 -31.30 28.06
CA VAL A 355 0.70 -31.30 26.67
C VAL A 355 -0.32 -32.03 25.80
N LEU A 356 -0.91 -31.30 24.85
CA LEU A 356 -1.87 -31.83 23.88
C LEU A 356 -1.15 -32.41 22.66
N ARG A 357 -0.14 -31.69 22.17
CA ARG A 357 0.68 -32.07 21.00
C ARG A 357 2.13 -31.68 21.23
N GLU A 358 3.06 -32.50 20.73
CA GLU A 358 4.51 -32.26 20.78
C GLU A 358 5.11 -32.46 19.40
N MET A 359 5.99 -31.55 19.00
CA MET A 359 6.77 -31.59 17.76
C MET A 359 8.25 -31.37 18.09
N ARG A 360 9.13 -32.00 17.31
CA ARG A 360 10.58 -31.83 17.43
C ARG A 360 11.17 -31.40 16.11
N ALA A 361 12.05 -30.43 16.16
CA ALA A 361 12.70 -29.88 14.98
C ALA A 361 14.14 -29.48 15.31
N ASN A 362 14.99 -29.39 14.30
CA ASN A 362 16.35 -28.90 14.45
C ASN A 362 16.44 -27.53 13.79
N VAL A 363 16.86 -26.54 14.57
CA VAL A 363 16.98 -25.15 14.14
C VAL A 363 18.45 -24.74 14.16
N THR A 364 18.85 -23.79 13.31
CA THR A 364 20.23 -23.31 13.25
C THR A 364 20.37 -21.93 13.87
N SER A 365 21.58 -21.54 14.23
CA SER A 365 21.84 -20.17 14.70
C SER A 365 21.63 -19.11 13.60
N HIS A 366 21.77 -19.45 12.32
CA HIS A 366 21.62 -18.49 11.21
C HIS A 366 20.19 -18.36 10.69
N ASP A 367 19.39 -19.41 10.84
CA ASP A 367 17.97 -19.43 10.51
C ASP A 367 17.22 -20.01 11.72
N PRO A 368 16.92 -19.17 12.72
CA PRO A 368 16.22 -19.59 13.93
C PRO A 368 14.71 -19.77 13.71
N ASP A 369 14.21 -19.43 12.52
CA ASP A 369 12.78 -19.45 12.23
C ASP A 369 12.31 -20.89 11.98
N PHE A 370 11.16 -21.24 12.53
CA PHE A 370 10.58 -22.58 12.41
C PHE A 370 9.13 -22.50 11.94
N ALA A 371 8.79 -23.22 10.89
CA ALA A 371 7.43 -23.27 10.34
C ALA A 371 6.92 -24.71 10.30
N GLU A 372 5.66 -24.91 10.68
CA GLU A 372 5.05 -26.25 10.73
C GLU A 372 3.51 -26.14 10.63
N VAL A 373 2.85 -27.27 10.39
CA VAL A 373 1.39 -27.34 10.29
C VAL A 373 0.81 -28.32 11.30
N LEU A 374 -0.07 -27.83 12.17
CA LEU A 374 -0.90 -28.67 13.03
C LEU A 374 -2.13 -29.11 12.25
N THR A 375 -2.11 -30.32 11.70
CA THR A 375 -3.24 -30.88 10.96
C THR A 375 -4.30 -31.47 11.88
N ASP A 376 -5.54 -31.52 11.39
CA ASP A 376 -6.65 -32.23 12.04
C ASP A 376 -6.89 -31.80 13.49
N LEU A 377 -6.99 -30.49 13.75
CA LEU A 377 -7.39 -29.97 15.06
C LEU A 377 -8.81 -30.45 15.40
N ASN A 378 -8.94 -31.01 16.61
CA ASN A 378 -10.24 -31.47 17.10
C ASN A 378 -11.10 -30.29 17.58
N SER A 379 -12.40 -30.51 17.77
CA SER A 379 -13.33 -29.46 18.17
C SER A 379 -13.00 -28.82 19.53
N ARG A 380 -12.33 -29.54 20.45
CA ARG A 380 -11.92 -28.98 21.76
C ARG A 380 -10.70 -28.08 21.61
N GLU A 381 -9.71 -28.49 20.80
CA GLU A 381 -8.54 -27.67 20.47
C GLU A 381 -8.96 -26.36 19.79
N LEU A 382 -9.85 -26.42 18.80
CA LEU A 382 -10.40 -25.23 18.16
C LEU A 382 -11.17 -24.33 19.14
N PHE A 383 -11.91 -24.93 20.07
CA PHE A 383 -12.61 -24.20 21.11
C PHE A 383 -11.65 -23.50 22.08
N TRP A 384 -10.58 -24.17 22.52
CA TRP A 384 -9.58 -23.55 23.41
C TRP A 384 -8.75 -22.47 22.68
N LEU A 385 -8.49 -22.67 21.39
CA LEU A 385 -7.82 -21.68 20.53
C LEU A 385 -8.65 -20.40 20.45
N SER A 386 -9.97 -20.52 20.21
CA SER A 386 -10.83 -19.34 20.11
C SER A 386 -10.93 -18.57 21.43
N ARG A 387 -10.68 -19.23 22.56
CA ARG A 387 -10.76 -18.65 23.91
C ARG A 387 -9.47 -18.05 24.44
N GLY A 388 -8.38 -18.10 23.69
CA GLY A 388 -7.09 -17.63 24.20
C GLY A 388 -6.50 -18.54 25.29
N GLN A 389 -6.92 -19.81 25.37
CA GLN A 389 -6.56 -20.71 26.48
C GLN A 389 -5.45 -21.71 26.13
N LEU A 390 -5.05 -21.77 24.86
CA LEU A 390 -3.92 -22.59 24.43
C LEU A 390 -2.62 -21.84 24.61
N GLU A 391 -1.64 -22.52 25.18
CA GLU A 391 -0.29 -22.01 25.36
C GLU A 391 0.65 -22.73 24.39
N LEU A 392 1.49 -21.97 23.70
CA LEU A 392 2.57 -22.51 22.89
C LEU A 392 3.86 -22.39 23.68
N ALA A 393 4.56 -23.51 23.87
CA ALA A 393 5.83 -23.58 24.56
C ALA A 393 6.92 -24.12 23.65
N VAL A 394 8.10 -23.50 23.69
CA VAL A 394 9.27 -23.89 22.90
C VAL A 394 10.44 -24.08 23.86
N ALA A 395 11.07 -25.24 23.84
CA ALA A 395 12.21 -25.57 24.68
C ALA A 395 13.39 -26.09 23.85
N THR A 396 14.62 -25.69 24.20
CA THR A 396 15.83 -26.28 23.63
C THR A 396 16.17 -27.60 24.31
N GLU A 397 16.60 -28.61 23.54
CA GLU A 397 17.08 -29.89 24.08
C GLU A 397 18.61 -29.84 24.21
N GLY A 398 19.16 -29.99 25.42
CA GLY A 398 20.61 -29.93 25.66
C GLY A 398 21.01 -29.65 27.12
N GLN A 399 22.29 -29.34 27.34
CA GLN A 399 22.84 -29.03 28.68
C GLN A 399 22.33 -27.68 29.25
N ASP A 400 22.02 -26.71 28.38
CA ASP A 400 21.41 -25.41 28.72
C ASP A 400 19.95 -25.37 28.20
N ALA A 401 19.06 -26.17 28.79
CA ALA A 401 17.65 -26.21 28.40
C ALA A 401 16.96 -24.89 28.77
N ARG A 402 16.55 -24.11 27.77
CA ARG A 402 15.81 -22.86 27.92
C ARG A 402 14.42 -23.04 27.38
N GLN A 403 13.42 -22.49 28.07
CA GLN A 403 12.02 -22.57 27.68
C GLN A 403 11.40 -21.17 27.58
N ILE A 404 10.71 -20.93 26.47
CA ILE A 404 9.86 -19.75 26.28
C ILE A 404 8.43 -20.21 26.03
N SER A 405 7.45 -19.42 26.47
CA SER A 405 6.04 -19.78 26.38
C SER A 405 5.14 -18.56 26.28
N GLY A 406 3.96 -18.73 25.68
CA GLY A 406 2.97 -17.66 25.55
C GLY A 406 1.60 -18.17 25.09
N PHE A 407 0.54 -17.52 25.57
CA PHE A 407 -0.83 -17.82 25.17
C PHE A 407 -1.10 -17.38 23.73
N ILE A 408 -1.80 -18.24 22.99
CA ILE A 408 -2.25 -17.97 21.63
C ILE A 408 -3.57 -17.22 21.71
N THR A 409 -3.61 -15.97 21.26
CA THR A 409 -4.83 -15.15 21.20
C THR A 409 -5.12 -14.72 19.76
N GLY A 410 -6.32 -14.17 19.51
CA GLY A 410 -6.58 -13.47 18.25
C GLY A 410 -5.54 -12.39 17.98
N ARG A 411 -5.22 -12.15 16.70
CA ARG A 411 -4.25 -11.13 16.30
C ARG A 411 -4.66 -9.77 16.87
N LYS A 412 -3.80 -9.18 17.69
CA LYS A 412 -3.98 -7.83 18.23
C LYS A 412 -3.42 -6.80 17.25
N SER A 413 -4.22 -5.79 16.93
CA SER A 413 -3.76 -4.60 16.20
C SER A 413 -4.53 -3.36 16.67
N CYS A 414 -4.01 -2.19 16.28
CA CYS A 414 -4.65 -0.90 16.55
C CYS A 414 -5.77 -0.57 15.55
N ASP A 415 -6.05 -1.50 14.62
CA ASP A 415 -7.01 -1.35 13.56
C ASP A 415 -8.43 -1.46 14.12
N THR A 416 -9.35 -0.70 13.57
CA THR A 416 -10.75 -0.72 13.99
C THR A 416 -11.53 -1.65 13.08
N VAL A 417 -12.15 -2.70 13.62
CA VAL A 417 -13.01 -3.59 12.83
C VAL A 417 -14.38 -2.95 12.70
N GLN A 418 -14.78 -2.58 11.48
CA GLN A 418 -15.98 -1.81 11.23
C GLN A 418 -16.74 -2.33 10.00
N SER A 419 -18.01 -1.91 9.87
CA SER A 419 -18.77 -2.09 8.63
C SER A 419 -19.68 -0.90 8.34
N VAL A 420 -19.63 -0.42 7.10
CA VAL A 420 -20.65 0.47 6.52
C VAL A 420 -21.60 -0.41 5.70
N MET A 421 -22.88 -0.40 6.07
CA MET A 421 -23.94 -1.11 5.37
C MET A 421 -24.66 -0.15 4.44
N SER A 422 -24.68 -0.49 3.15
CA SER A 422 -25.36 0.29 2.12
C SER A 422 -26.45 -0.52 1.42
N SER A 423 -27.42 0.18 0.84
CA SER A 423 -28.42 -0.47 -0.02
C SER A 423 -27.86 -0.79 -1.41
N GLY A 424 -26.80 -0.10 -1.85
CA GLY A 424 -26.08 -0.42 -3.08
C GLY A 424 -25.36 -1.78 -3.02
N ASP A 425 -24.84 -2.15 -1.85
CA ASP A 425 -24.11 -3.39 -1.59
C ASP A 425 -24.99 -4.54 -1.07
N ALA A 426 -26.31 -4.30 -0.94
CA ALA A 426 -27.30 -5.32 -0.62
C ALA A 426 -27.35 -6.43 -1.68
N LEU A 427 -27.82 -7.63 -1.30
CA LEU A 427 -27.95 -8.77 -2.23
C LEU A 427 -28.84 -8.42 -3.44
N THR A 428 -29.89 -7.66 -3.16
CA THR A 428 -30.69 -6.96 -4.16
C THR A 428 -30.38 -5.47 -4.06
N SER A 429 -29.42 -5.00 -4.86
CA SER A 429 -29.00 -3.59 -4.86
C SER A 429 -30.21 -2.67 -5.02
N GLY A 430 -30.36 -1.75 -4.08
CA GLY A 430 -31.46 -0.79 -4.01
C GLY A 430 -30.95 0.65 -3.86
N LYS A 431 -31.90 1.59 -3.84
CA LYS A 431 -31.66 3.01 -3.56
C LYS A 431 -32.63 3.46 -2.48
N THR A 432 -32.42 3.00 -1.24
CA THR A 432 -33.35 3.30 -0.14
C THR A 432 -33.02 4.59 0.59
N GLY A 433 -31.75 5.05 0.52
CA GLY A 433 -31.25 6.17 1.31
C GLY A 433 -30.96 5.82 2.78
N GLY A 434 -31.11 4.55 3.17
CA GLY A 434 -30.78 4.06 4.51
C GLY A 434 -29.29 3.83 4.72
N VAL A 435 -28.89 3.70 5.98
CA VAL A 435 -27.52 3.44 6.40
C VAL A 435 -27.50 2.49 7.59
N GLY A 436 -26.52 1.59 7.60
CA GLY A 436 -26.11 0.89 8.81
C GLY A 436 -24.64 1.15 9.07
N SER A 437 -24.29 1.31 10.34
CA SER A 437 -22.93 1.51 10.82
C SER A 437 -22.65 0.52 11.94
N ALA A 438 -21.52 -0.18 11.88
CA ALA A 438 -21.15 -1.15 12.91
C ALA A 438 -19.67 -1.04 13.29
N ILE A 439 -19.38 -1.20 14.59
CA ILE A 439 -18.02 -1.41 15.12
C ILE A 439 -18.00 -2.74 15.88
N PHE A 440 -16.86 -3.43 15.78
CA PHE A 440 -16.59 -4.69 16.45
C PHE A 440 -15.26 -4.64 17.21
N ASN A 441 -15.27 -5.13 18.45
CA ASN A 441 -14.08 -5.23 19.30
C ASN A 441 -13.85 -6.69 19.69
N LEU A 442 -12.77 -7.28 19.19
CA LEU A 442 -12.37 -8.66 19.50
C LEU A 442 -11.46 -8.68 20.72
N HIS A 443 -11.90 -9.36 21.79
CA HIS A 443 -11.13 -9.56 23.01
C HIS A 443 -10.22 -10.78 22.94
N ASP A 444 -9.19 -10.81 23.79
CA ASP A 444 -8.23 -11.91 23.91
C ASP A 444 -8.90 -13.27 24.21
N ASN A 445 -10.05 -13.24 24.89
CA ASN A 445 -10.83 -14.43 25.26
C ASN A 445 -11.77 -14.93 24.15
N GLY A 446 -11.71 -14.34 22.96
CA GLY A 446 -12.55 -14.66 21.81
C GLY A 446 -13.95 -14.05 21.82
N THR A 447 -14.27 -13.20 22.79
CA THR A 447 -15.55 -12.47 22.80
C THR A 447 -15.49 -11.32 21.81
N LEU A 448 -16.52 -11.20 20.98
CA LEU A 448 -16.66 -10.08 20.03
C LEU A 448 -17.76 -9.14 20.52
N ASP A 449 -17.38 -7.99 21.02
CA ASP A 449 -18.35 -6.94 21.33
C ASP A 449 -18.73 -6.20 20.06
N TYR A 450 -20.00 -5.87 19.92
CA TYR A 450 -20.51 -5.16 18.75
C TYR A 450 -21.39 -3.99 19.17
N GLN A 451 -21.34 -2.94 18.35
CA GLN A 451 -22.23 -1.80 18.42
C GLN A 451 -22.67 -1.48 17.00
N VAL A 452 -23.98 -1.52 16.76
CA VAL A 452 -24.59 -1.33 15.45
C VAL A 452 -25.62 -0.22 15.53
N GLN A 453 -25.61 0.69 14.58
CA GLN A 453 -26.58 1.76 14.44
C GLN A 453 -27.19 1.71 13.04
N VAL A 454 -28.52 1.78 12.94
CA VAL A 454 -29.24 1.72 11.67
C VAL A 454 -30.23 2.88 11.59
N ALA A 455 -30.28 3.55 10.44
CA ALA A 455 -31.17 4.69 10.21
C ALA A 455 -31.67 4.73 8.76
N GLY A 456 -32.83 5.39 8.56
CA GLY A 456 -33.38 5.64 7.23
C GLY A 456 -33.89 4.39 6.48
N LEU A 457 -34.32 3.35 7.21
CA LEU A 457 -34.90 2.14 6.61
C LEU A 457 -36.26 2.41 5.94
N THR A 458 -36.59 1.63 4.91
CA THR A 458 -37.88 1.75 4.21
C THR A 458 -39.08 1.20 4.99
N SER A 459 -38.84 0.26 5.90
CA SER A 459 -39.86 -0.38 6.73
C SER A 459 -39.24 -0.89 8.03
N GLU A 460 -40.06 -1.44 8.94
CA GLU A 460 -39.57 -1.97 10.21
C GLU A 460 -38.50 -3.04 10.02
N LEU A 461 -37.45 -2.97 10.86
CA LEU A 461 -36.40 -3.97 10.92
C LEU A 461 -36.99 -5.30 11.43
N VAL A 462 -36.78 -6.36 10.64
CA VAL A 462 -37.22 -7.72 10.95
C VAL A 462 -36.04 -8.64 11.27
N GLY A 463 -34.84 -8.32 10.77
CA GLY A 463 -33.64 -9.09 11.07
C GLY A 463 -32.35 -8.28 10.99
N LEU A 464 -31.43 -8.54 11.91
CA LEU A 464 -30.08 -8.00 11.93
C LEU A 464 -29.11 -9.17 12.16
N THR A 465 -28.31 -9.53 11.17
CA THR A 465 -27.55 -10.80 11.20
C THR A 465 -26.13 -10.64 10.69
N VAL A 466 -25.18 -11.34 11.32
CA VAL A 466 -23.81 -11.55 10.81
C VAL A 466 -23.79 -12.83 9.97
N GLU A 467 -23.22 -12.74 8.77
CA GLU A 467 -23.31 -13.78 7.75
C GLU A 467 -22.01 -13.97 6.97
N LEU A 468 -21.92 -15.11 6.29
CA LEU A 468 -20.91 -15.35 5.26
C LEU A 468 -21.36 -14.84 3.89
N LYS A 469 -20.39 -14.62 2.99
CA LYS A 469 -20.68 -14.41 1.57
C LYS A 469 -21.51 -15.59 1.03
N PRO A 470 -22.70 -15.36 0.46
CA PRO A 470 -23.56 -16.45 0.01
C PRO A 470 -22.88 -17.23 -1.13
N ARG A 471 -22.68 -18.54 -0.92
CA ARG A 471 -22.11 -19.45 -1.95
C ARG A 471 -23.10 -19.75 -3.09
N ARG A 472 -24.40 -19.54 -2.87
CA ARG A 472 -25.48 -19.69 -3.85
C ARG A 472 -26.47 -18.53 -3.66
N ARG A 473 -27.06 -18.05 -4.76
CA ARG A 473 -27.91 -16.85 -4.81
C ARG A 473 -29.08 -16.82 -3.80
N ASN A 474 -29.55 -17.99 -3.34
CA ASN A 474 -30.75 -18.11 -2.48
C ASN A 474 -30.50 -18.83 -1.13
N LYS A 475 -29.25 -18.99 -0.67
CA LYS A 475 -28.99 -19.58 0.66
C LYS A 475 -28.07 -18.68 1.49
N ARG A 476 -28.69 -17.88 2.36
CA ARG A 476 -28.00 -17.08 3.39
C ARG A 476 -27.40 -18.03 4.44
N SER A 477 -26.17 -17.75 4.85
CA SER A 477 -25.47 -18.50 5.89
C SER A 477 -25.30 -17.59 7.10
N VAL A 478 -26.34 -17.53 7.92
CA VAL A 478 -26.37 -16.73 9.15
C VAL A 478 -25.49 -17.40 10.21
N LEU A 479 -24.56 -16.66 10.78
CA LEU A 479 -23.68 -17.11 11.86
C LEU A 479 -24.19 -16.67 13.24
N TYR A 480 -24.70 -15.44 13.31
CA TYR A 480 -25.19 -14.86 14.55
C TYR A 480 -26.34 -13.89 14.27
N ASP A 481 -27.37 -13.93 15.12
CA ASP A 481 -28.54 -13.07 15.06
C ASP A 481 -28.46 -12.01 16.16
N LEU A 482 -28.38 -10.75 15.74
CA LEU A 482 -28.27 -9.56 16.59
C LEU A 482 -29.64 -8.88 16.79
N THR A 483 -30.71 -9.42 16.19
CA THR A 483 -32.07 -8.88 16.25
C THR A 483 -32.60 -8.74 17.69
N PRO A 484 -32.34 -9.69 18.61
CA PRO A 484 -32.82 -9.59 19.99
C PRO A 484 -32.27 -8.37 20.76
N GLU A 485 -31.05 -7.93 20.43
CA GLU A 485 -30.40 -6.78 21.08
C GLU A 485 -30.75 -5.43 20.42
N TYR A 486 -31.55 -5.43 19.36
CA TYR A 486 -31.93 -4.21 18.65
C TYR A 486 -33.02 -3.43 19.40
N ASN A 487 -32.69 -2.19 19.78
CA ASN A 487 -33.62 -1.26 20.37
C ASN A 487 -34.25 -0.36 19.29
N LYS A 488 -35.54 -0.57 19.03
CA LYS A 488 -36.32 0.21 18.05
C LYS A 488 -36.36 1.71 18.35
N ALA A 489 -36.26 2.13 19.62
CA ALA A 489 -36.34 3.54 20.00
C ALA A 489 -35.06 4.32 19.69
N THR A 490 -33.90 3.68 19.84
CA THR A 490 -32.59 4.32 19.58
C THR A 490 -32.05 3.99 18.18
N GLY A 491 -32.61 2.99 17.51
CA GLY A 491 -32.09 2.49 16.24
C GLY A 491 -30.74 1.78 16.39
N GLN A 492 -30.42 1.30 17.59
CA GLN A 492 -29.11 0.73 17.93
C GLN A 492 -29.24 -0.70 18.46
N ALA A 493 -28.25 -1.54 18.16
CA ALA A 493 -28.04 -2.85 18.78
C ALA A 493 -26.64 -2.90 19.39
N GLN A 494 -26.56 -3.26 20.67
CA GLN A 494 -25.30 -3.41 21.38
C GLN A 494 -25.30 -4.73 22.16
N GLY A 495 -24.21 -5.48 22.08
CA GLY A 495 -24.09 -6.75 22.77
C GLY A 495 -22.71 -7.37 22.61
N SER A 496 -22.60 -8.61 23.09
CA SER A 496 -21.35 -9.37 23.11
C SER A 496 -21.57 -10.79 22.60
N TRP A 497 -20.92 -11.13 21.49
CA TRP A 497 -20.90 -12.49 20.96
C TRP A 497 -19.79 -13.30 21.65
N SER A 498 -20.14 -13.93 22.76
CA SER A 498 -19.18 -14.66 23.59
C SER A 498 -18.75 -16.00 22.99
N ARG A 499 -19.52 -16.68 22.14
CA ARG A 499 -19.22 -18.03 21.62
C ARG A 499 -18.71 -18.03 20.18
N LEU A 500 -17.71 -17.20 19.90
CA LEU A 500 -17.09 -17.19 18.58
C LEU A 500 -16.17 -18.40 18.40
N GLU A 501 -16.36 -19.14 17.30
CA GLU A 501 -15.48 -20.25 16.93
C GLU A 501 -14.17 -19.72 16.32
N ALA A 502 -13.09 -20.51 16.41
CA ALA A 502 -11.80 -20.11 15.85
C ALA A 502 -11.87 -19.80 14.34
N ARG A 503 -12.71 -20.54 13.60
CA ARG A 503 -12.98 -20.30 12.18
C ARG A 503 -13.67 -18.96 11.94
N HIS A 504 -14.62 -18.56 12.78
CA HIS A 504 -15.29 -17.26 12.64
C HIS A 504 -14.37 -16.09 13.00
N ILE A 505 -13.48 -16.25 13.99
CA ILE A 505 -12.41 -15.27 14.27
C ILE A 505 -11.50 -15.11 13.05
N HIS A 506 -11.10 -16.23 12.45
CA HIS A 506 -10.29 -16.23 11.23
C HIS A 506 -10.99 -15.47 10.10
N MET A 507 -12.24 -15.80 9.79
CA MET A 507 -13.02 -15.13 8.75
C MET A 507 -13.26 -13.63 9.05
N LEU A 508 -13.45 -13.25 10.31
CA LEU A 508 -13.57 -11.84 10.72
C LEU A 508 -12.28 -11.06 10.41
N LEU A 509 -11.13 -11.60 10.82
CA LEU A 509 -9.83 -10.94 10.68
C LEU A 509 -9.28 -10.98 9.24
N GLN A 510 -9.83 -11.85 8.39
CA GLN A 510 -9.62 -11.92 6.94
C GLN A 510 -10.65 -11.10 6.13
N ASN A 511 -11.50 -10.32 6.81
CA ASN A 511 -12.53 -9.47 6.20
C ASN A 511 -13.60 -10.25 5.41
N GLU A 512 -13.90 -11.50 5.74
CA GLU A 512 -14.84 -12.36 4.97
C GLU A 512 -16.28 -12.35 5.48
N LEU A 513 -16.51 -11.74 6.66
CA LEU A 513 -17.83 -11.63 7.26
C LEU A 513 -18.59 -10.42 6.73
N PHE A 514 -19.91 -10.54 6.72
CA PHE A 514 -20.85 -9.49 6.32
C PHE A 514 -21.88 -9.29 7.43
N ILE A 515 -22.42 -8.08 7.52
CA ILE A 515 -23.59 -7.77 8.33
C ILE A 515 -24.73 -7.39 7.39
N ASN A 516 -25.94 -7.87 7.70
CA ASN A 516 -27.12 -7.71 6.87
C ASN A 516 -28.30 -7.23 7.71
N VAL A 517 -29.03 -6.24 7.19
CA VAL A 517 -30.25 -5.70 7.78
C VAL A 517 -31.42 -6.06 6.88
N ALA A 518 -32.36 -6.84 7.38
CA ALA A 518 -33.60 -7.20 6.70
C ALA A 518 -34.78 -6.42 7.29
N THR A 519 -35.68 -5.98 6.41
CA THR A 519 -36.86 -5.21 6.75
C THR A 519 -38.13 -5.91 6.27
N ALA A 520 -39.31 -5.45 6.71
CA ALA A 520 -40.58 -6.07 6.33
C ALA A 520 -40.80 -6.08 4.80
N HIS A 521 -40.35 -5.04 4.10
CA HIS A 521 -40.40 -4.95 2.64
C HIS A 521 -39.22 -5.65 1.94
N SER A 522 -38.07 -5.83 2.61
CA SER A 522 -36.91 -6.54 2.07
C SER A 522 -36.40 -7.60 3.04
N GLN A 523 -37.01 -8.79 2.97
CA GLN A 523 -36.66 -9.92 3.83
C GLN A 523 -35.27 -10.52 3.53
N GLU A 524 -34.78 -10.36 2.29
CA GLU A 524 -33.46 -10.84 1.88
C GLU A 524 -32.33 -9.93 2.38
N GLY A 525 -32.63 -8.65 2.65
CA GLY A 525 -31.69 -7.64 3.13
C GLY A 525 -31.88 -6.32 2.40
N GLU A 526 -32.26 -5.28 3.14
CA GLU A 526 -32.29 -3.89 2.64
C GLU A 526 -30.89 -3.28 2.60
N LEU A 527 -30.09 -3.51 3.65
CA LEU A 527 -28.74 -3.00 3.78
C LEU A 527 -27.77 -4.15 4.00
N ARG A 528 -26.60 -4.08 3.39
CA ARG A 528 -25.52 -5.04 3.60
C ARG A 528 -24.18 -4.34 3.62
N GLY A 529 -23.29 -4.79 4.50
CA GLY A 529 -21.94 -4.26 4.63
C GLY A 529 -20.95 -5.39 4.88
N GLN A 530 -19.75 -5.27 4.32
CA GLN A 530 -18.65 -6.17 4.65
C GLN A 530 -17.97 -5.68 5.93
N ILE A 531 -17.64 -6.61 6.83
CA ILE A 531 -16.90 -6.31 8.04
C ILE A 531 -15.42 -6.30 7.68
N ARG A 532 -14.75 -5.14 7.82
CA ARG A 532 -13.35 -4.96 7.43
C ARG A 532 -12.56 -4.22 8.51
N ALA A 533 -11.27 -4.51 8.62
CA ALA A 533 -10.36 -3.76 9.47
C ALA A 533 -9.90 -2.44 8.81
N LEU A 534 -10.19 -1.31 9.47
CA LEU A 534 -9.73 0.03 9.13
C LEU A 534 -8.38 0.29 9.79
N LEU A 535 -7.35 0.58 8.98
CA LEU A 535 -5.99 0.80 9.46
C LEU A 535 -5.93 2.04 10.36
N TYR A 536 -5.19 1.96 11.46
CA TYR A 536 -5.00 3.10 12.35
C TYR A 536 -4.40 4.34 11.63
N SER A 537 -5.18 5.42 11.59
CA SER A 537 -4.84 6.71 10.96
C SER A 537 -4.06 7.68 11.87
N GLY A 538 -3.93 7.33 13.15
CA GLY A 538 -3.43 8.20 14.21
C GLY A 538 -4.54 8.82 15.06
N LEU A 539 -5.81 8.56 14.73
CA LEU A 539 -6.97 9.04 15.47
C LEU A 539 -7.48 7.99 16.45
N GLU A 540 -7.68 8.41 17.70
CA GLU A 540 -8.16 7.53 18.77
C GLU A 540 -9.68 7.28 18.67
N ALA A 541 -10.44 8.24 18.12
CA ALA A 541 -11.90 8.19 18.05
C ALA A 541 -12.45 6.89 17.44
N PRO A 542 -11.95 6.36 16.30
CA PRO A 542 -12.38 5.07 15.77
C PRO A 542 -12.35 3.88 16.75
N ARG A 543 -11.49 3.91 17.77
CA ARG A 543 -11.36 2.82 18.74
C ARG A 543 -12.34 2.89 19.91
N HIS A 544 -12.89 4.05 20.24
CA HIS A 544 -13.69 4.23 21.46
C HIS A 544 -15.06 4.85 21.21
N GLU A 545 -15.28 5.47 20.04
CA GLU A 545 -16.48 6.23 19.73
C GLU A 545 -17.23 5.62 18.55
N LEU A 546 -18.56 5.64 18.65
CA LEU A 546 -19.42 5.28 17.53
C LEU A 546 -19.36 6.37 16.45
N PRO A 547 -19.17 6.01 15.17
CA PRO A 547 -19.14 6.99 14.12
C PRO A 547 -20.54 7.52 13.85
N THR A 548 -20.58 8.76 13.39
CA THR A 548 -21.79 9.38 12.89
C THR A 548 -22.21 8.71 11.58
N PRO A 549 -23.42 8.11 11.49
CA PRO A 549 -23.90 7.51 10.25
C PRO A 549 -24.26 8.60 9.22
N LEU A 550 -23.85 8.39 7.97
CA LEU A 550 -24.13 9.25 6.83
C LEU A 550 -25.13 8.56 5.90
N ALA A 551 -26.28 9.18 5.67
CA ALA A 551 -27.38 8.60 4.89
C ALA A 551 -27.99 9.61 3.93
N GLY A 552 -28.56 9.13 2.83
CA GLY A 552 -29.39 9.95 1.94
C GLY A 552 -30.68 10.41 2.62
N HIS A 553 -31.19 9.62 3.58
CA HIS A 553 -32.34 9.98 4.41
C HIS A 553 -32.14 11.27 5.22
N PHE A 554 -30.90 11.59 5.59
CA PHE A 554 -30.58 12.78 6.38
C PHE A 554 -30.35 14.04 5.52
N VAL A 555 -30.31 13.91 4.19
CA VAL A 555 -30.22 15.05 3.28
C VAL A 555 -31.56 15.78 3.25
N SER A 556 -31.55 17.10 3.08
CA SER A 556 -32.77 17.90 2.94
C SER A 556 -32.86 18.48 1.51
N PRO A 557 -33.87 18.09 0.70
CA PRO A 557 -34.82 16.99 0.93
C PRO A 557 -34.16 15.59 0.86
N PRO A 558 -34.78 14.53 1.43
CA PRO A 558 -34.19 13.19 1.46
C PRO A 558 -33.88 12.63 0.08
N VAL A 559 -32.65 12.11 -0.08
CA VAL A 559 -32.15 11.55 -1.34
C VAL A 559 -32.19 10.02 -1.28
N ARG A 560 -32.87 9.40 -2.24
CA ARG A 560 -32.87 7.94 -2.42
C ARG A 560 -31.62 7.52 -3.20
N THR A 561 -30.53 7.32 -2.47
CA THR A 561 -29.27 6.77 -2.99
C THR A 561 -29.02 5.34 -2.49
N GLY A 562 -28.19 4.60 -3.23
CA GLY A 562 -27.58 3.35 -2.78
C GLY A 562 -26.39 3.56 -1.85
N ALA A 563 -25.87 4.79 -1.79
CA ALA A 563 -24.69 5.13 -1.02
C ALA A 563 -24.98 5.34 0.47
N SER A 564 -24.01 4.97 1.28
CA SER A 564 -24.04 5.14 2.73
C SER A 564 -22.62 5.39 3.23
N GLY A 565 -22.48 5.97 4.40
CA GLY A 565 -21.17 6.18 5.01
C GLY A 565 -21.24 6.27 6.51
N HIS A 566 -20.09 6.36 7.15
CA HIS A 566 -20.01 6.86 8.52
C HIS A 566 -18.75 7.70 8.69
N ALA A 567 -18.72 8.54 9.73
CA ALA A 567 -17.62 9.46 9.98
C ALA A 567 -17.25 9.51 11.47
N TRP A 568 -15.95 9.48 11.74
CA TRP A 568 -15.37 9.86 13.03
C TRP A 568 -14.84 11.28 12.94
N VAL A 569 -15.11 12.08 13.96
CA VAL A 569 -14.66 13.47 14.06
C VAL A 569 -14.22 13.71 15.50
N SER A 570 -13.06 14.31 15.68
CA SER A 570 -12.54 14.65 17.02
C SER A 570 -11.75 15.96 16.97
N VAL A 571 -11.76 16.71 18.07
CA VAL A 571 -11.01 17.96 18.21
C VAL A 571 -9.87 17.75 19.20
N ASP A 572 -8.64 18.09 18.81
CA ASP A 572 -7.47 17.95 19.67
C ASP A 572 -7.29 19.13 20.65
N GLN A 573 -6.29 19.05 21.53
CA GLN A 573 -5.99 20.12 22.50
C GLN A 573 -5.46 21.40 21.87
N GLN A 574 -4.99 21.33 20.62
CA GLN A 574 -4.57 22.46 19.80
C GLN A 574 -5.74 23.01 18.96
N CYS A 575 -6.96 22.50 19.17
CA CYS A 575 -8.16 22.89 18.47
C CYS A 575 -8.13 22.62 16.96
N HIS A 576 -7.37 21.61 16.54
CA HIS A 576 -7.49 21.06 15.19
C HIS A 576 -8.56 19.96 15.18
N LEU A 577 -9.35 19.94 14.11
CA LEU A 577 -10.36 18.91 13.88
C LEU A 577 -9.78 17.82 13.00
N HIS A 578 -9.83 16.62 13.51
CA HIS A 578 -9.43 15.42 12.81
C HIS A 578 -10.67 14.67 12.36
N TYR A 579 -10.68 14.22 11.11
CA TYR A 579 -11.80 13.47 10.54
C TYR A 579 -11.32 12.22 9.82
N GLU A 580 -12.15 11.20 9.87
CA GLU A 580 -12.01 9.97 9.11
C GLU A 580 -13.39 9.50 8.64
N ILE A 581 -13.56 9.36 7.34
CA ILE A 581 -14.84 9.09 6.69
C ILE A 581 -14.70 7.84 5.84
N VAL A 582 -15.66 6.92 5.95
CA VAL A 582 -15.73 5.72 5.10
C VAL A 582 -17.08 5.70 4.40
N VAL A 583 -17.08 5.46 3.09
CA VAL A 583 -18.27 5.43 2.24
C VAL A 583 -18.39 4.10 1.50
N ALA A 584 -19.62 3.66 1.25
CA ALA A 584 -19.96 2.42 0.55
C ALA A 584 -21.17 2.67 -0.38
N GLY A 585 -21.42 1.76 -1.33
CA GLY A 585 -22.58 1.83 -2.22
C GLY A 585 -22.58 2.96 -3.28
N LEU A 586 -21.45 3.63 -3.54
CA LEU A 586 -21.34 4.62 -4.63
C LEU A 586 -21.37 3.94 -6.00
N SER A 587 -22.05 4.55 -6.99
CA SER A 587 -22.23 3.98 -8.34
C SER A 587 -20.89 3.69 -9.03
N LYS A 588 -20.68 2.44 -9.50
CA LYS A 588 -19.43 1.96 -10.13
C LYS A 588 -19.25 2.35 -11.61
N THR A 589 -20.10 3.22 -12.16
CA THR A 589 -20.05 3.62 -13.58
C THR A 589 -19.00 4.68 -13.84
N ASP A 590 -17.88 4.29 -14.46
CA ASP A 590 -16.90 5.07 -15.26
C ASP A 590 -16.70 6.55 -14.95
N ASP A 591 -16.32 6.86 -13.71
CA ASP A 591 -15.61 8.10 -13.41
C ASP A 591 -14.57 7.82 -12.31
N LEU A 592 -13.40 7.34 -12.74
CA LEU A 592 -12.13 7.25 -11.97
C LEU A 592 -11.65 8.60 -11.40
N ALA A 593 -12.45 9.65 -11.57
CA ALA A 593 -12.45 10.81 -10.72
C ALA A 593 -13.63 10.71 -9.72
N VAL A 594 -13.52 9.80 -8.74
CA VAL A 594 -13.96 10.13 -7.37
C VAL A 594 -12.96 11.16 -6.83
N ASN A 595 -12.86 12.26 -7.56
CA ASN A 595 -12.83 13.57 -6.99
C ASN A 595 -14.06 13.59 -6.08
N ALA A 596 -13.91 13.15 -4.84
CA ALA A 596 -14.49 13.95 -3.79
C ALA A 596 -13.75 15.30 -3.85
N HIS A 597 -14.06 16.09 -4.89
CA HIS A 597 -14.41 17.46 -4.64
C HIS A 597 -15.56 17.29 -3.68
N LEU A 598 -15.19 17.29 -2.42
CA LEU A 598 -16.13 17.49 -1.37
C LEU A 598 -16.61 18.93 -1.58
N HIS A 599 -17.45 19.18 -2.56
CA HIS A 599 -18.51 20.18 -2.40
C HIS A 599 -19.52 19.67 -1.35
N GLY A 600 -19.02 18.97 -0.33
CA GLY A 600 -19.58 18.87 0.97
C GLY A 600 -19.30 20.19 1.62
N LEU A 601 -20.26 21.07 1.45
CA LEU A 601 -20.73 21.82 2.58
C LEU A 601 -20.99 20.83 3.73
N ALA A 602 -19.96 20.50 4.51
CA ALA A 602 -20.19 20.08 5.88
C ALA A 602 -20.58 21.39 6.59
N GLU A 603 -21.85 21.78 6.47
CA GLU A 603 -22.31 22.96 7.18
C GLU A 603 -22.42 22.57 8.64
N ILE A 604 -21.86 23.44 9.44
CA ILE A 604 -22.05 23.41 10.86
C ILE A 604 -22.61 24.79 11.14
N GLY A 605 -23.94 24.89 11.07
CA GLY A 605 -24.66 26.16 11.00
C GLY A 605 -26.12 25.97 10.59
N GLU A 606 -26.95 26.97 10.91
CA GLU A 606 -28.42 26.96 10.83
C GLU A 606 -29.00 26.91 9.41
N ILE A 607 -30.32 26.70 9.36
CA ILE A 607 -31.18 26.45 8.19
C ILE A 607 -31.35 27.67 7.24
N ASP A 608 -30.68 28.81 7.46
CA ASP A 608 -30.87 30.01 6.63
C ASP A 608 -29.86 30.12 5.48
N ASP A 609 -30.40 30.15 4.25
CA ASP A 609 -29.73 30.17 2.94
C ASP A 609 -28.81 31.39 2.68
N SER A 610 -28.57 32.25 3.67
CA SER A 610 -27.86 33.55 3.51
C SER A 610 -26.41 33.59 4.01
N SER A 611 -25.83 32.51 4.56
CA SER A 611 -24.45 32.54 5.08
C SER A 611 -23.52 31.57 4.34
N ALA A 612 -22.98 32.02 3.21
CA ALA A 612 -21.89 31.32 2.50
C ALA A 612 -20.55 31.31 3.27
N ALA A 613 -20.47 31.99 4.42
CA ALA A 613 -19.25 32.24 5.19
C ALA A 613 -18.74 31.07 6.06
N HIS A 614 -19.50 29.98 6.23
CA HIS A 614 -19.23 28.93 7.22
C HIS A 614 -18.82 27.58 6.63
N LYS A 615 -18.37 27.57 5.38
CA LYS A 615 -18.25 26.38 4.53
C LYS A 615 -16.79 25.95 4.42
N ARG A 616 -16.41 24.79 4.98
CA ARG A 616 -15.03 24.27 4.95
C ARG A 616 -14.92 22.95 4.19
N LEU A 617 -13.98 22.90 3.23
CA LEU A 617 -13.72 21.75 2.36
C LEU A 617 -12.88 20.67 3.06
N LEU A 618 -13.43 19.47 3.25
CA LEU A 618 -12.65 18.29 3.66
C LEU A 618 -12.01 17.66 2.42
N THR A 619 -10.68 17.63 2.37
CA THR A 619 -9.92 17.04 1.25
C THR A 619 -9.45 15.62 1.59
N GLY A 620 -8.91 14.87 0.61
CA GLY A 620 -8.19 13.62 0.90
C GLY A 620 -8.99 12.33 0.80
N PHE A 621 -10.03 12.27 -0.05
CA PHE A 621 -10.63 10.99 -0.44
C PHE A 621 -9.67 10.21 -1.33
N TYR A 622 -9.51 8.94 -0.99
CA TYR A 622 -8.74 7.97 -1.74
C TYR A 622 -9.55 6.68 -1.81
N GLY A 623 -10.22 6.45 -2.94
CA GLY A 623 -11.18 5.35 -3.05
C GLY A 623 -12.41 5.62 -2.19
N SER A 624 -12.72 4.70 -1.28
CA SER A 624 -13.89 4.75 -0.38
C SER A 624 -13.61 5.34 1.00
N GLN A 625 -12.42 5.89 1.24
CA GLN A 625 -12.03 6.46 2.53
C GLN A 625 -11.50 7.89 2.36
N ALA A 626 -11.77 8.75 3.33
CA ALA A 626 -11.16 10.06 3.47
C ALA A 626 -10.62 10.26 4.87
N GLN A 627 -9.48 10.93 4.98
CA GLN A 627 -8.91 11.30 6.27
C GLN A 627 -8.17 12.62 6.15
N GLY A 628 -8.17 13.41 7.22
CA GLY A 628 -7.45 14.68 7.23
C GLY A 628 -7.51 15.40 8.56
N VAL A 629 -6.82 16.54 8.58
CA VAL A 629 -6.76 17.45 9.72
C VAL A 629 -7.07 18.85 9.23
N LEU A 630 -8.11 19.46 9.76
CA LEU A 630 -8.44 20.86 9.56
C LEU A 630 -7.80 21.70 10.66
N LYS A 631 -7.02 22.70 10.24
CA LYS A 631 -6.46 23.74 11.10
C LYS A 631 -7.27 25.04 10.93
N ASP A 632 -7.11 25.96 11.87
CA ASP A 632 -7.69 27.32 11.79
C ASP A 632 -9.22 27.32 11.68
N ILE A 633 -9.86 26.62 12.63
CA ILE A 633 -11.32 26.48 12.72
C ILE A 633 -11.91 27.72 13.39
N SER A 634 -13.00 28.25 12.84
CA SER A 634 -13.70 29.40 13.44
C SER A 634 -14.34 29.02 14.78
N THR A 635 -14.40 29.97 15.69
CA THR A 635 -15.03 29.82 17.01
C THR A 635 -16.51 29.44 16.91
N GLU A 636 -17.22 29.98 15.92
CA GLU A 636 -18.62 29.67 15.62
C GLU A 636 -18.79 28.18 15.22
N LEU A 637 -17.88 27.63 14.40
CA LEU A 637 -17.91 26.22 14.02
C LEU A 637 -17.67 25.30 15.22
N LEU A 638 -16.73 25.67 16.10
CA LEU A 638 -16.45 24.94 17.33
C LEU A 638 -17.67 24.94 18.27
N GLN A 639 -18.40 26.05 18.34
CA GLN A 639 -19.63 26.16 19.14
C GLN A 639 -20.73 25.24 18.60
N HIS A 640 -20.96 25.22 17.30
CA HIS A 640 -21.94 24.34 16.68
C HIS A 640 -21.54 22.85 16.73
N LEU A 641 -20.24 22.53 16.74
CA LEU A 641 -19.75 21.17 17.04
C LEU A 641 -20.08 20.76 18.48
N ASP A 642 -19.91 21.67 19.44
CA ASP A 642 -20.22 21.44 20.86
C ASP A 642 -21.74 21.32 21.09
N GLN A 643 -22.55 22.18 20.47
CA GLN A 643 -24.02 22.11 20.51
C GLN A 643 -24.58 20.95 19.67
N GLY A 644 -23.73 20.34 18.84
CA GLY A 644 -24.10 19.28 17.92
C GLY A 644 -25.06 19.74 16.83
N THR A 645 -25.11 21.01 16.43
CA THR A 645 -25.88 21.47 15.25
C THR A 645 -25.09 21.29 13.95
N ALA A 646 -23.84 20.85 14.07
CA ALA A 646 -22.95 20.45 13.00
C ALA A 646 -23.48 19.29 12.13
N PHE A 647 -23.17 19.28 10.83
CA PHE A 647 -23.30 18.08 9.99
C PHE A 647 -22.14 17.92 9.00
N ILE A 648 -21.90 16.67 8.60
CA ILE A 648 -21.05 16.30 7.47
C ILE A 648 -21.95 15.91 6.31
N GLN A 649 -21.68 16.45 5.13
CA GLN A 649 -22.34 16.06 3.89
C GLN A 649 -21.30 15.63 2.86
N VAL A 650 -21.58 14.53 2.17
CA VAL A 650 -20.83 14.09 0.99
C VAL A 650 -21.71 14.30 -0.23
N SER A 651 -21.20 15.05 -1.20
CA SER A 651 -21.86 15.38 -2.46
C SER A 651 -21.13 14.68 -3.61
N THR A 652 -21.86 14.30 -4.66
CA THR A 652 -21.30 13.67 -5.88
C THR A 652 -21.73 14.43 -7.12
N LYS A 653 -21.13 14.13 -8.28
CA LYS A 653 -21.56 14.73 -9.57
C LYS A 653 -23.04 14.47 -9.86
N THR A 654 -23.57 13.30 -9.48
CA THR A 654 -24.98 12.96 -9.68
C THR A 654 -25.91 13.62 -8.67
N ASN A 655 -25.41 13.92 -7.47
CA ASN A 655 -26.17 14.56 -6.39
C ASN A 655 -25.37 15.76 -5.82
N PRO A 656 -25.32 16.89 -6.55
CA PRO A 656 -24.51 18.06 -6.16
C PRO A 656 -25.04 18.76 -4.89
N ARG A 657 -26.34 18.63 -4.60
CA ARG A 657 -26.98 19.13 -3.36
C ARG A 657 -26.73 18.24 -2.13
N GLY A 658 -25.95 17.17 -2.28
CA GLY A 658 -25.67 16.18 -1.24
C GLY A 658 -26.22 14.81 -1.59
N GLU A 659 -25.39 13.79 -1.49
CA GLU A 659 -25.80 12.40 -1.64
C GLU A 659 -26.10 11.74 -0.30
N ILE A 660 -25.23 11.98 0.69
CA ILE A 660 -25.38 11.49 2.07
C ILE A 660 -25.01 12.59 3.07
N ARG A 661 -25.74 12.68 4.19
CA ARG A 661 -25.50 13.65 5.28
C ARG A 661 -25.52 12.94 6.63
N GLY A 662 -24.86 13.48 7.65
CA GLY A 662 -25.03 13.03 9.05
C GLY A 662 -24.64 14.12 10.04
N ARG A 663 -25.39 14.20 11.14
CA ARG A 663 -25.25 15.22 12.20
C ARG A 663 -24.13 14.86 13.16
N VAL A 664 -23.18 15.77 13.37
CA VAL A 664 -21.98 15.55 14.18
C VAL A 664 -22.11 16.31 15.51
N HIS A 665 -21.63 15.70 16.59
CA HIS A 665 -21.53 16.34 17.90
C HIS A 665 -20.18 15.98 18.52
N VAL A 666 -19.35 17.00 18.76
CA VAL A 666 -18.01 16.83 19.32
C VAL A 666 -17.82 17.85 20.44
N PRO A 667 -17.97 17.41 21.71
CA PRO A 667 -17.72 18.26 22.86
C PRO A 667 -16.29 18.81 22.83
N ASN A 668 -16.11 20.12 23.00
CA ASN A 668 -14.78 20.73 22.97
C ASN A 668 -14.63 21.88 23.97
N ARG A 669 -13.39 22.14 24.42
CA ARG A 669 -13.06 23.17 25.42
C ARG A 669 -12.30 24.36 24.83
N CYS A 670 -12.28 24.46 23.50
CA CYS A 670 -11.46 25.43 22.79
C CYS A 670 -11.89 26.88 23.05
N GLU A 671 -13.18 27.10 23.31
CA GLU A 671 -13.76 28.42 23.61
C GLU A 671 -13.34 28.99 24.98
N SER A 672 -13.05 28.14 25.98
CA SER A 672 -12.67 28.62 27.32
C SER A 672 -11.25 29.18 27.39
N ARG A 673 -10.36 28.84 26.44
CA ARG A 673 -8.99 29.41 26.38
C ARG A 673 -8.98 30.82 25.83
N THR A 674 -9.82 31.11 24.83
CA THR A 674 -9.97 32.47 24.28
C THR A 674 -10.62 33.42 25.28
N ARG A 675 -11.51 32.96 26.16
CA ARG A 675 -12.04 33.80 27.26
C ARG A 675 -11.01 34.16 28.33
N ALA A 676 -10.09 33.25 28.66
CA ALA A 676 -9.01 33.53 29.62
C ALA A 676 -7.94 34.49 29.06
N GLU A 677 -7.76 34.53 27.73
CA GLU A 677 -6.91 35.51 27.06
C GLU A 677 -7.66 36.83 26.74
N ALA A 678 -9.00 36.82 26.70
CA ALA A 678 -9.83 38.01 26.48
C ALA A 678 -10.03 38.88 27.74
N GLU A 679 -10.00 38.30 28.95
CA GLU A 679 -10.13 39.09 30.18
C GLU A 679 -8.88 39.95 30.52
N GLU A 680 -7.73 39.72 29.85
CA GLU A 680 -6.59 40.65 29.87
C GLU A 680 -6.54 41.58 28.64
N ALA A 681 -7.41 41.40 27.64
CA ALA A 681 -7.42 42.17 26.39
C ALA A 681 -8.61 43.13 26.23
N GLU A 682 -9.63 43.08 27.11
CA GLU A 682 -10.81 43.97 27.05
C GLU A 682 -10.60 45.37 27.64
N PHE A 683 -9.36 45.83 27.82
CA PHE A 683 -9.08 47.22 28.24
C PHE A 683 -8.25 48.06 27.26
N ASP A 684 -8.04 47.61 26.02
CA ASP A 684 -7.26 48.39 25.04
C ASP A 684 -7.81 48.38 23.60
N ASP A 685 -9.14 48.28 23.41
CA ASP A 685 -9.75 48.29 22.06
C ASP A 685 -10.26 49.68 21.62
N LEU A 686 -9.62 50.75 22.08
CA LEU A 686 -9.89 52.12 21.62
C LEU A 686 -8.62 52.95 21.41
N PHE A 687 -7.56 52.41 20.80
CA PHE A 687 -6.52 53.26 20.22
C PHE A 687 -6.03 52.74 18.86
N VAL A 688 -6.07 53.63 17.87
CA VAL A 688 -5.25 53.60 16.65
C VAL A 688 -3.86 53.09 17.04
N LYS A 689 -3.44 51.92 16.54
CA LYS A 689 -2.10 51.38 16.83
C LYS A 689 -1.05 52.43 16.48
N ASP A 690 -0.44 52.97 17.51
CA ASP A 690 0.59 54.00 17.42
C ASP A 690 1.74 53.49 16.52
N PRO A 691 2.21 54.25 15.51
CA PRO A 691 3.30 53.84 14.61
C PRO A 691 4.61 53.38 15.30
N GLU A 692 4.75 53.58 16.61
CA GLU A 692 5.85 53.05 17.42
C GLU A 692 5.71 51.57 17.79
N GLN A 693 4.49 51.04 17.99
CA GLN A 693 4.28 49.62 18.34
C GLN A 693 4.49 48.67 17.16
N LEU A 694 4.19 49.12 15.93
CA LEU A 694 4.48 48.36 14.69
C LEU A 694 5.99 48.17 14.45
N LYS A 695 6.85 49.00 15.03
CA LYS A 695 8.31 48.84 14.94
C LYS A 695 8.86 47.77 15.89
N SER A 696 8.08 47.37 16.89
CA SER A 696 8.49 46.44 17.96
C SER A 696 8.15 44.97 17.65
N ASP A 697 7.27 44.69 16.68
CA ASP A 697 6.90 43.31 16.33
C ASP A 697 7.96 42.67 15.41
N PRO A 698 8.55 41.52 15.81
CA PRO A 698 9.61 40.88 15.05
C PRO A 698 9.19 40.35 13.68
N HIS A 699 7.92 40.39 13.28
CA HIS A 699 7.47 39.88 11.97
C HIS A 699 7.05 40.96 10.96
N THR A 700 7.13 42.25 11.31
CA THR A 700 6.78 43.36 10.40
C THR A 700 7.78 43.53 9.26
N CYS A 701 7.30 43.98 8.10
CA CYS A 701 8.15 44.29 6.95
C CYS A 701 8.29 45.80 6.80
N PHE A 702 9.51 46.26 6.48
CA PHE A 702 9.77 47.67 6.23
C PHE A 702 9.86 47.92 4.73
N PHE A 703 9.00 48.80 4.20
CA PHE A 703 8.91 49.13 2.77
C PHE A 703 8.49 50.60 2.58
N GLU A 704 9.14 51.34 1.68
CA GLU A 704 8.86 52.77 1.41
C GLU A 704 8.69 53.66 2.66
N ASN A 705 9.60 53.54 3.63
CA ASN A 705 9.55 54.29 4.91
C ASN A 705 8.32 54.00 5.80
N GLN A 706 7.54 52.96 5.52
CA GLN A 706 6.43 52.52 6.34
C GLN A 706 6.64 51.07 6.82
N HIS A 707 6.09 50.77 8.01
CA HIS A 707 6.08 49.41 8.55
C HIS A 707 4.74 48.77 8.22
N TYR A 708 4.80 47.59 7.62
CA TYR A 708 3.65 46.81 7.21
C TYR A 708 3.54 45.55 8.09
N ALA A 709 2.33 45.24 8.54
CA ALA A 709 2.06 44.10 9.39
C ALA A 709 2.21 42.78 8.62
N HIS A 710 2.53 41.70 9.34
CA HIS A 710 2.61 40.39 8.71
C HIS A 710 1.24 39.98 8.11
N GLY A 711 1.21 39.69 6.82
CA GLY A 711 0.01 39.29 6.07
C GLY A 711 -0.66 40.43 5.30
N SER A 712 -0.24 41.69 5.48
CA SER A 712 -0.83 42.81 4.72
C SER A 712 -0.37 42.84 3.26
N SER A 713 -1.26 43.27 2.36
CA SER A 713 -0.96 43.57 0.95
C SER A 713 -1.25 45.05 0.63
N TRP A 714 -0.44 45.66 -0.24
CA TRP A 714 -0.56 47.07 -0.63
C TRP A 714 0.06 47.34 -2.01
N THR A 715 -0.23 48.48 -2.60
CA THR A 715 0.35 48.95 -3.88
C THR A 715 1.45 49.98 -3.61
N PRO A 716 2.66 49.85 -4.18
CA PRO A 716 3.75 50.84 -4.04
C PRO A 716 3.35 52.23 -4.51
N ASN A 717 3.90 53.29 -3.90
CA ASN A 717 3.58 54.66 -4.27
C ASN A 717 4.25 55.09 -5.58
N TYR A 718 5.38 54.48 -5.95
CA TYR A 718 6.11 54.82 -7.19
C TYR A 718 5.57 54.11 -8.44
N ASP A 719 4.84 53.00 -8.28
CA ASP A 719 4.34 52.21 -9.40
C ASP A 719 3.02 51.52 -9.05
N LYS A 720 1.92 52.05 -9.59
CA LYS A 720 0.57 51.52 -9.41
C LYS A 720 0.35 50.17 -10.10
N CYS A 721 1.31 49.70 -10.89
CA CYS A 721 1.31 48.40 -11.55
C CYS A 721 2.00 47.29 -10.77
N PHE A 722 2.29 47.47 -9.48
CA PHE A 722 2.84 46.41 -8.62
C PHE A 722 1.96 46.19 -7.38
N SER A 723 1.90 44.96 -6.90
CA SER A 723 1.24 44.61 -5.63
C SER A 723 2.24 43.92 -4.72
N CYS A 724 2.41 44.45 -3.51
CA CYS A 724 3.35 43.99 -2.50
C CYS A 724 2.63 43.31 -1.34
N SER A 725 3.29 42.33 -0.71
CA SER A 725 2.80 41.68 0.51
C SER A 725 3.92 41.45 1.53
N CYS A 726 3.56 41.49 2.82
CA CYS A 726 4.51 41.29 3.92
C CYS A 726 4.45 39.88 4.53
N ARG A 727 5.55 39.13 4.47
CA ARG A 727 5.65 37.80 5.11
C ARG A 727 6.92 37.65 5.95
N LYS A 728 6.77 37.61 7.28
CA LYS A 728 7.86 37.39 8.26
C LYS A 728 9.12 38.23 7.94
N ARG A 729 8.95 39.55 7.87
CA ARG A 729 9.94 40.59 7.46
C ARG A 729 10.29 40.69 5.97
N THR A 730 9.89 39.76 5.11
CA THR A 730 10.18 39.83 3.67
C THR A 730 9.02 40.47 2.93
N VAL A 731 9.32 41.53 2.17
CA VAL A 731 8.37 42.14 1.22
C VAL A 731 8.49 41.43 -0.12
N ILE A 732 7.37 40.98 -0.67
CA ILE A 732 7.30 40.34 -1.98
C ILE A 732 6.39 41.19 -2.85
N CYS A 733 6.92 41.77 -3.93
CA CYS A 733 6.19 42.63 -4.85
C CYS A 733 6.15 41.99 -6.24
N ASP A 734 4.95 41.79 -6.78
CA ASP A 734 4.72 41.24 -8.10
C ASP A 734 4.03 42.27 -9.01
N PRO A 735 4.39 42.32 -10.31
CA PRO A 735 3.70 43.20 -11.27
C PRO A 735 2.27 42.71 -11.53
N VAL A 736 1.34 43.66 -11.64
CA VAL A 736 -0.06 43.46 -12.02
C VAL A 736 -0.12 43.13 -13.52
N ILE A 737 -0.80 42.03 -13.87
CA ILE A 737 -0.85 41.51 -15.24
C ILE A 737 -2.25 41.71 -15.80
N CYS A 738 -2.35 42.52 -16.85
CA CYS A 738 -3.63 42.87 -17.46
C CYS A 738 -4.11 41.82 -18.46
N PRO A 739 -5.43 41.53 -18.51
CA PRO A 739 -6.01 40.63 -19.51
C PRO A 739 -5.99 41.27 -20.90
N ALA A 740 -5.90 40.45 -21.95
CA ALA A 740 -5.88 40.91 -23.34
C ALA A 740 -7.29 41.34 -23.80
N LEU A 741 -7.48 42.63 -24.09
CA LEU A 741 -8.75 43.17 -24.57
C LEU A 741 -8.89 43.03 -26.09
N THR A 742 -10.10 42.72 -26.55
CA THR A 742 -10.42 42.44 -27.97
C THR A 742 -11.13 43.58 -28.71
N CYS A 743 -11.30 44.74 -28.07
CA CYS A 743 -12.04 45.88 -28.59
C CYS A 743 -11.19 46.82 -29.47
N SER A 744 -11.86 47.58 -30.35
CA SER A 744 -11.21 48.37 -31.41
C SER A 744 -10.55 49.67 -30.92
N ARG A 745 -10.97 50.20 -29.77
CA ARG A 745 -10.34 51.34 -29.08
C ARG A 745 -10.25 51.07 -27.58
N THR A 746 -9.05 51.23 -27.04
CA THR A 746 -8.76 51.10 -25.62
C THR A 746 -8.31 52.45 -25.06
N THR A 747 -8.78 52.77 -23.86
CA THR A 747 -8.38 53.94 -23.08
C THR A 747 -7.77 53.46 -21.77
N GLN A 748 -6.63 54.03 -21.36
CA GLN A 748 -5.98 53.70 -20.10
C GLN A 748 -6.24 54.83 -19.10
N PRO A 749 -7.03 54.62 -18.03
CA PRO A 749 -7.29 55.65 -17.03
C PRO A 749 -6.03 55.94 -16.20
N GLU A 750 -5.77 57.19 -15.83
CA GLU A 750 -4.52 57.60 -15.12
C GLU A 750 -4.30 56.93 -13.74
N ASP A 751 -5.34 56.34 -13.14
CA ASP A 751 -5.30 55.71 -11.81
C ASP A 751 -5.36 54.18 -11.80
N GLN A 752 -5.39 53.52 -12.96
CA GLN A 752 -5.48 52.06 -13.06
C GLN A 752 -4.41 51.49 -13.98
N CYS A 753 -3.80 50.38 -13.56
CA CYS A 753 -2.74 49.75 -14.34
C CYS A 753 -3.22 49.21 -15.70
N CYS A 754 -4.48 48.75 -15.80
CA CYS A 754 -4.97 48.06 -16.99
C CYS A 754 -5.83 48.95 -17.90
N PRO A 755 -5.66 48.86 -19.24
CA PRO A 755 -6.50 49.57 -20.20
C PRO A 755 -7.92 49.01 -20.18
N ILE A 756 -8.91 49.85 -20.53
CA ILE A 756 -10.33 49.50 -20.65
C ILE A 756 -10.84 49.84 -22.07
N CYS A 757 -11.97 49.28 -22.49
CA CYS A 757 -12.55 49.54 -23.81
C CYS A 757 -13.36 50.85 -23.83
N ASP A 758 -13.19 51.65 -24.88
CA ASP A 758 -13.88 52.93 -25.06
C ASP A 758 -15.20 52.71 -25.83
N GLU A 759 -16.33 52.69 -25.12
CA GLU A 759 -17.65 52.57 -25.76
C GLU A 759 -18.16 53.94 -26.20
N SER A 760 -17.96 54.29 -27.47
CA SER A 760 -18.82 55.28 -28.12
C SER A 760 -18.99 55.08 -29.63
N THR A 761 -20.26 55.15 -30.04
CA THR A 761 -20.87 55.34 -31.38
C THR A 761 -20.98 54.13 -32.34
N GLU A 762 -22.21 53.64 -32.57
CA GLU A 762 -23.04 53.91 -33.77
C GLU A 762 -24.55 53.57 -33.51
N PRO A 763 -25.53 54.16 -34.25
CA PRO A 763 -26.90 54.39 -33.77
C PRO A 763 -28.05 53.58 -34.44
N THR A 764 -29.17 53.48 -33.70
CA THR A 764 -30.60 53.31 -34.10
C THR A 764 -31.02 52.19 -35.06
N ASP A 765 -31.87 51.24 -34.62
CA ASP A 765 -33.34 51.36 -34.74
C ASP A 765 -34.15 50.26 -33.99
N MET A 766 -35.35 50.65 -33.50
CA MET A 766 -36.54 49.86 -33.12
C MET A 766 -36.67 49.12 -31.75
N LYS A 767 -37.32 49.86 -30.81
CA LYS A 767 -38.47 49.53 -29.93
C LYS A 767 -38.32 48.59 -28.69
N LEU A 768 -38.43 49.23 -27.51
CA LEU A 768 -38.79 48.69 -26.16
C LEU A 768 -40.24 48.14 -26.10
N PRO A 769 -40.68 47.31 -25.11
CA PRO A 769 -40.48 47.45 -23.64
C PRO A 769 -40.15 46.12 -22.91
N GLU A 770 -39.57 46.05 -21.70
CA GLU A 770 -40.12 46.37 -20.37
C GLU A 770 -38.99 46.32 -19.33
N ARG A 771 -39.14 47.08 -18.24
CA ARG A 771 -38.21 47.15 -17.10
C ARG A 771 -38.07 45.79 -16.40
N VAL A 772 -36.84 45.31 -16.29
CA VAL A 772 -36.41 44.36 -15.25
C VAL A 772 -35.19 44.97 -14.59
N ASP A 773 -35.22 45.07 -13.26
CA ASP A 773 -34.11 45.52 -12.42
C ASP A 773 -32.86 44.69 -12.69
N GLU A 774 -31.84 45.30 -13.31
CA GLU A 774 -30.50 44.72 -13.36
C GLU A 774 -29.80 44.99 -12.01
N HIS A 775 -29.78 43.98 -11.15
CA HIS A 775 -28.73 43.83 -10.15
C HIS A 775 -27.54 43.14 -10.83
N PRO A 776 -26.42 43.81 -11.14
CA PRO A 776 -25.23 43.09 -11.59
C PRO A 776 -24.54 42.46 -10.38
N GLU A 777 -24.88 41.21 -10.07
CA GLU A 777 -24.18 40.40 -9.06
C GLU A 777 -22.77 40.04 -9.56
N GLY A 778 -21.74 40.66 -8.97
CA GLY A 778 -20.33 40.30 -9.21
C GLY A 778 -19.89 39.05 -8.46
N CYS A 779 -18.75 38.49 -8.84
CA CYS A 779 -18.15 37.31 -8.19
C CYS A 779 -17.01 37.72 -7.25
N TYR A 780 -17.07 37.31 -5.98
CA TYR A 780 -15.98 37.52 -5.02
C TYR A 780 -14.91 36.43 -5.16
N PHE A 781 -13.62 36.79 -5.19
CA PHE A 781 -12.52 35.84 -5.24
C PHE A 781 -11.63 35.91 -4.00
N GLU A 782 -11.57 34.81 -3.24
CA GLU A 782 -10.88 34.76 -1.94
C GLU A 782 -9.35 34.91 -2.05
N GLY A 783 -8.76 34.60 -3.23
CA GLY A 783 -7.31 34.68 -3.45
C GLY A 783 -6.75 36.11 -3.51
N ASP A 784 -7.51 37.04 -4.09
CA ASP A 784 -7.13 38.46 -4.23
C ASP A 784 -7.94 39.41 -3.33
N GLN A 785 -8.96 38.89 -2.64
CA GLN A 785 -9.88 39.66 -1.77
C GLN A 785 -10.62 40.79 -2.52
N GLN A 786 -10.90 40.61 -3.82
CA GLN A 786 -11.57 41.60 -4.66
C GLN A 786 -12.87 41.07 -5.28
N MET A 787 -13.78 42.01 -5.58
CA MET A 787 -15.04 41.76 -6.28
C MET A 787 -14.85 41.98 -7.78
N HIS A 788 -15.20 40.97 -8.58
CA HIS A 788 -15.06 40.98 -10.04
C HIS A 788 -16.43 41.12 -10.71
N ALA A 789 -16.55 42.02 -11.70
CA ALA A 789 -17.81 42.25 -12.39
C ALA A 789 -18.25 41.05 -13.25
N PRO A 790 -19.56 40.86 -13.50
CA PRO A 790 -20.09 39.87 -14.43
C PRO A 790 -19.33 39.82 -15.77
N GLY A 791 -18.84 38.64 -16.15
CA GLY A 791 -18.16 38.41 -17.44
C GLY A 791 -16.68 38.81 -17.48
N THR A 792 -16.12 39.36 -16.41
CA THR A 792 -14.68 39.69 -16.38
C THR A 792 -13.83 38.43 -16.33
N THR A 793 -12.64 38.51 -16.95
CA THR A 793 -11.61 37.47 -16.91
C THR A 793 -10.33 38.01 -16.30
N TRP A 794 -9.70 37.26 -15.39
CA TRP A 794 -8.46 37.68 -14.72
C TRP A 794 -7.56 36.49 -14.37
N HIS A 795 -6.28 36.79 -14.10
CA HIS A 795 -5.35 35.81 -13.53
C HIS A 795 -5.43 35.87 -12.00
N PRO A 796 -5.65 34.75 -11.29
CA PRO A 796 -5.84 34.78 -9.86
C PRO A 796 -4.51 35.03 -9.13
N PHE A 797 -4.53 35.93 -8.14
CA PHE A 797 -3.45 36.09 -7.18
C PHE A 797 -3.64 35.09 -6.04
N VAL A 798 -2.62 34.31 -5.70
CA VAL A 798 -2.71 33.31 -4.62
C VAL A 798 -1.46 33.38 -3.75
N PRO A 799 -1.52 33.97 -2.55
CA PRO A 799 -0.41 33.93 -1.59
C PRO A 799 -0.03 32.49 -1.23
N PRO A 800 1.27 32.10 -1.21
CA PRO A 800 2.49 32.91 -1.37
C PRO A 800 3.10 32.95 -2.79
N PHE A 801 2.35 32.58 -3.82
CA PHE A 801 2.85 32.32 -5.17
C PHE A 801 2.66 33.47 -6.18
N GLY A 802 2.00 34.56 -5.79
CA GLY A 802 1.75 35.71 -6.67
C GLY A 802 0.63 35.45 -7.68
N TYR A 803 0.62 36.20 -8.79
CA TYR A 803 -0.33 36.00 -9.90
C TYR A 803 -0.02 34.72 -10.67
N ILE A 804 -1.01 33.82 -10.79
CA ILE A 804 -0.87 32.57 -11.51
C ILE A 804 -1.21 32.79 -13.00
N LYS A 805 -0.19 33.09 -13.82
CA LYS A 805 -0.35 33.28 -15.27
C LYS A 805 -0.84 32.04 -16.04
N CYS A 806 -0.87 30.87 -15.38
CA CYS A 806 -1.31 29.60 -15.96
C CYS A 806 -2.80 29.28 -15.79
N ALA A 807 -3.57 30.14 -15.13
CA ALA A 807 -5.00 29.97 -14.96
C ALA A 807 -5.70 31.29 -15.29
N VAL A 808 -6.80 31.24 -16.04
CA VAL A 808 -7.67 32.39 -16.30
C VAL A 808 -9.01 32.08 -15.66
N CYS A 809 -9.40 32.95 -14.72
CA CYS A 809 -10.67 32.90 -14.02
C CYS A 809 -11.67 33.83 -14.69
N THR A 810 -12.92 33.39 -14.81
CA THR A 810 -14.01 34.15 -15.42
C THR A 810 -15.18 34.24 -14.44
N CYS A 811 -15.69 35.45 -14.20
CA CYS A 811 -16.91 35.62 -13.40
C CYS A 811 -18.14 35.33 -14.25
N LYS A 812 -18.88 34.26 -13.96
CA LYS A 812 -20.15 33.97 -14.64
C LYS A 812 -21.27 34.75 -13.96
N GLY A 813 -21.64 35.87 -14.57
CA GLY A 813 -22.57 36.88 -14.03
C GLY A 813 -23.99 36.43 -13.66
N SER A 814 -24.42 35.23 -14.02
CA SER A 814 -25.75 34.70 -13.65
C SER A 814 -25.72 33.72 -12.48
N SER A 815 -24.54 33.30 -12.02
CA SER A 815 -24.37 32.32 -10.93
C SER A 815 -23.49 32.81 -9.77
N GLY A 816 -22.89 34.00 -9.88
CA GLY A 816 -21.92 34.52 -8.89
C GLY A 816 -20.65 33.66 -8.75
N GLU A 817 -20.46 32.69 -9.65
CA GLU A 817 -19.41 31.67 -9.55
C GLU A 817 -18.18 32.04 -10.41
N VAL A 818 -16.99 31.92 -9.80
CA VAL A 818 -15.70 32.10 -10.47
C VAL A 818 -15.29 30.79 -11.12
N HIS A 819 -15.23 30.77 -12.45
CA HIS A 819 -14.81 29.58 -13.22
C HIS A 819 -13.38 29.77 -13.74
N CYS A 820 -12.43 28.98 -13.23
CA CYS A 820 -11.03 29.08 -13.63
C CYS A 820 -10.60 27.93 -14.55
N GLU A 821 -10.09 28.28 -15.73
CA GLU A 821 -9.55 27.33 -16.70
C GLU A 821 -8.04 27.45 -16.81
N LYS A 822 -7.37 26.31 -17.03
CA LYS A 822 -5.93 26.30 -17.26
C LYS A 822 -5.63 26.83 -18.65
N VAL A 823 -4.66 27.74 -18.75
CA VAL A 823 -4.19 28.27 -20.04
C VAL A 823 -3.64 27.12 -20.89
N THR A 824 -4.22 26.94 -22.07
CA THR A 824 -3.80 25.92 -23.05
C THR A 824 -2.69 26.49 -23.92
N CYS A 825 -1.47 25.96 -23.79
CA CYS A 825 -0.33 26.45 -24.57
C CYS A 825 -0.34 25.88 -26.00
N PRO A 826 0.03 26.69 -27.02
CA PRO A 826 0.17 26.20 -28.39
C PRO A 826 1.25 25.12 -28.48
N ALA A 827 1.06 24.15 -29.38
CA ALA A 827 2.02 23.07 -29.61
C ALA A 827 3.31 23.64 -30.22
N LEU A 828 4.42 23.49 -29.51
CA LEU A 828 5.74 23.97 -29.94
C LEU A 828 6.50 22.84 -30.64
N THR A 829 7.12 23.17 -31.77
CA THR A 829 7.86 22.23 -32.63
C THR A 829 9.37 22.21 -32.39
N CYS A 830 9.89 23.07 -31.52
CA CYS A 830 11.33 23.11 -31.19
C CYS A 830 11.72 22.09 -30.11
N SER A 831 12.98 21.67 -30.15
CA SER A 831 13.57 20.65 -29.25
C SER A 831 13.85 21.16 -27.83
N HIS A 832 14.06 22.47 -27.66
CA HIS A 832 14.35 23.09 -26.35
C HIS A 832 13.49 24.34 -26.12
N PRO A 833 12.19 24.19 -25.86
CA PRO A 833 11.33 25.32 -25.55
C PRO A 833 11.69 25.88 -24.18
N VAL A 834 11.97 27.19 -24.13
CA VAL A 834 12.38 27.92 -22.92
C VAL A 834 11.28 28.92 -22.54
N ARG A 835 11.14 29.21 -21.25
CA ARG A 835 10.27 30.33 -20.82
C ARG A 835 11.07 31.61 -20.94
N ARG A 836 10.54 32.63 -21.62
CA ARG A 836 11.19 33.94 -21.72
C ARG A 836 11.39 34.56 -20.34
N THR A 837 10.38 34.46 -19.45
CA THR A 837 10.53 34.81 -18.04
C THR A 837 10.11 33.66 -17.11
N PRO A 838 10.67 33.55 -15.89
CA PRO A 838 10.34 32.45 -14.97
C PRO A 838 8.85 32.33 -14.61
N SER A 839 8.09 33.41 -14.77
CA SER A 839 6.66 33.51 -14.44
C SER A 839 5.70 33.25 -15.62
N ASP A 840 6.21 32.98 -16.83
CA ASP A 840 5.36 32.71 -18.00
C ASP A 840 4.80 31.29 -18.02
N CYS A 841 3.51 31.16 -18.34
CA CYS A 841 2.88 29.85 -18.35
C CYS A 841 3.43 28.95 -19.47
N CYS A 842 3.41 29.51 -20.68
CA CYS A 842 3.81 28.82 -21.90
C CYS A 842 5.29 29.04 -22.20
N LYS A 843 5.90 28.02 -22.81
CA LYS A 843 7.29 28.08 -23.28
C LYS A 843 7.29 28.63 -24.70
N GLU A 844 8.39 29.21 -25.11
CA GLU A 844 8.60 29.70 -26.46
C GLU A 844 9.86 29.07 -27.05
N CYS A 845 9.90 28.99 -28.37
CA CYS A 845 11.11 28.63 -29.10
C CYS A 845 11.96 29.90 -29.27
N PRO A 846 13.24 29.89 -28.90
CA PRO A 846 14.11 31.04 -29.12
C PRO A 846 14.21 31.36 -30.63
N GLU A 847 14.27 32.65 -30.98
CA GLU A 847 14.04 33.17 -32.35
C GLU A 847 15.12 32.85 -33.40
N GLU A 848 16.17 32.11 -33.06
CA GLU A 848 17.14 31.65 -34.04
C GLU A 848 16.74 30.29 -34.60
N GLU A 849 15.89 30.37 -35.63
CA GLU A 849 15.95 29.64 -36.91
C GLU A 849 14.56 29.66 -37.55
N ARG A 850 14.22 30.81 -38.15
CA ARG A 850 13.16 30.89 -39.16
C ARG A 850 13.82 30.92 -40.54
N THR A 851 13.53 29.91 -41.35
CA THR A 851 13.46 30.07 -42.81
C THR A 851 12.09 29.61 -43.33
N PRO A 852 11.60 30.23 -44.43
CA PRO A 852 10.18 30.42 -44.67
C PRO A 852 9.59 29.47 -45.72
N ALA A 853 8.25 29.34 -45.67
CA ALA A 853 7.27 29.00 -46.71
C ALA A 853 7.76 28.34 -48.01
N GLY A 854 7.16 27.27 -48.54
CA GLY A 854 5.87 26.65 -48.32
C GLY A 854 5.63 25.68 -49.48
N LEU A 855 4.57 24.87 -49.41
CA LEU A 855 3.72 24.43 -50.51
C LEU A 855 2.66 23.47 -49.93
N GLU A 856 1.42 23.94 -49.92
CA GLU A 856 0.21 23.16 -49.67
C GLU A 856 0.10 21.99 -50.64
N HIS A 857 -0.39 20.84 -50.19
CA HIS A 857 -1.17 19.91 -51.03
C HIS A 857 -2.22 19.16 -50.18
N GLY A 858 -3.47 19.51 -50.48
CA GLY A 858 -4.76 18.80 -50.39
C GLY A 858 -4.91 17.44 -49.71
N ASP A 859 -6.06 17.33 -49.04
CA ASP A 859 -6.83 16.11 -48.74
C ASP A 859 -6.65 14.98 -49.77
N MET A 860 -6.47 13.74 -49.30
CA MET A 860 -7.22 12.54 -49.76
C MET A 860 -6.99 11.35 -48.81
N MET A 861 -8.05 10.57 -48.56
CA MET A 861 -8.03 9.28 -47.88
C MET A 861 -7.40 8.18 -48.75
N GLN A 862 -6.42 7.41 -48.24
CA GLN A 862 -6.35 5.92 -48.29
C GLN A 862 -4.95 5.36 -47.93
N ALA A 863 -5.00 4.30 -47.10
CA ALA A 863 -4.17 3.08 -47.04
C ALA A 863 -2.63 3.10 -47.17
N ASP A 864 -1.99 2.46 -46.18
CA ASP A 864 -0.66 1.82 -46.19
C ASP A 864 0.55 2.67 -46.64
N GLY A 865 0.93 3.63 -45.78
CA GLY A 865 2.27 4.21 -45.79
C GLY A 865 3.27 3.41 -44.93
N PRO A 866 4.58 3.40 -45.28
CA PRO A 866 5.59 2.63 -44.56
C PRO A 866 5.72 3.11 -43.11
N ARG A 867 5.56 2.19 -42.16
CA ARG A 867 5.62 2.50 -40.72
C ARG A 867 7.03 2.94 -40.32
N ASN A 868 7.16 4.15 -39.76
CA ASN A 868 8.40 4.62 -39.15
C ASN A 868 8.62 3.93 -37.80
N CYS A 869 9.87 3.64 -37.45
CA CYS A 869 10.22 3.04 -36.16
C CYS A 869 10.46 4.12 -35.11
N LYS A 870 9.98 3.91 -33.89
CA LYS A 870 10.21 4.81 -32.76
C LYS A 870 11.19 4.16 -31.77
N PHE A 871 12.35 4.79 -31.56
CA PHE A 871 13.34 4.34 -30.59
C PHE A 871 13.73 5.48 -29.66
N GLY A 872 13.40 5.36 -28.37
CA GLY A 872 13.49 6.45 -27.41
C GLY A 872 12.56 7.61 -27.76
N LYS A 873 13.12 8.82 -27.94
CA LYS A 873 12.38 10.03 -28.37
C LYS A 873 12.49 10.30 -29.88
N ASN A 874 13.27 9.51 -30.62
CA ASN A 874 13.56 9.74 -32.03
C ASN A 874 12.74 8.81 -32.94
N TYR A 875 12.41 9.30 -34.13
CA TYR A 875 11.72 8.54 -35.17
C TYR A 875 12.68 8.29 -36.33
N TYR A 876 12.70 7.05 -36.80
CA TYR A 876 13.58 6.56 -37.86
C TYR A 876 12.72 6.04 -39.00
N GLN A 877 13.07 6.40 -40.24
CA GLN A 877 12.38 5.92 -41.43
C GLN A 877 12.72 4.44 -41.68
N ASN A 878 11.85 3.75 -42.42
CA ASN A 878 12.09 2.36 -42.78
C ASN A 878 13.43 2.20 -43.52
N SER A 879 14.29 1.29 -43.04
CA SER A 879 15.68 1.05 -43.47
C SER A 879 16.77 2.02 -42.95
N ASP A 880 16.43 2.97 -42.07
CA ASP A 880 17.44 3.81 -41.40
C ASP A 880 18.27 2.98 -40.42
N ASN A 881 19.59 3.21 -40.39
CA ASN A 881 20.53 2.61 -39.44
C ASN A 881 21.10 3.67 -38.49
N TRP A 882 21.15 3.40 -37.18
CA TRP A 882 21.68 4.33 -36.17
C TRP A 882 22.31 3.61 -34.97
N HIS A 883 23.09 4.34 -34.17
CA HIS A 883 23.58 3.88 -32.88
C HIS A 883 22.70 4.43 -31.74
N PRO A 884 22.29 3.59 -30.76
CA PRO A 884 21.41 4.04 -29.70
C PRO A 884 22.17 4.95 -28.71
N TRP A 885 21.55 6.08 -28.35
CA TRP A 885 22.10 7.00 -27.36
C TRP A 885 21.45 6.77 -25.99
N VAL A 886 22.28 6.63 -24.94
CA VAL A 886 21.81 6.38 -23.57
C VAL A 886 22.20 7.56 -22.66
N PRO A 887 21.25 8.15 -21.90
CA PRO A 887 21.57 9.19 -20.92
C PRO A 887 22.62 8.69 -19.92
N MET A 888 23.63 9.51 -19.63
CA MET A 888 24.84 9.23 -18.81
C MET A 888 26.02 8.52 -19.51
N VAL A 889 25.83 7.87 -20.68
CA VAL A 889 26.90 7.10 -21.37
C VAL A 889 27.14 7.54 -22.82
N GLY A 890 26.22 8.27 -23.45
CA GLY A 890 26.38 8.80 -24.81
C GLY A 890 25.95 7.81 -25.92
N GLU A 891 26.47 8.00 -27.13
CA GLU A 891 26.16 7.18 -28.31
C GLU A 891 26.88 5.83 -28.25
N MET A 892 26.13 4.73 -28.22
CA MET A 892 26.69 3.37 -28.13
C MET A 892 27.13 2.85 -29.51
N LYS A 893 28.30 3.28 -29.99
CA LYS A 893 28.86 2.89 -31.31
C LYS A 893 29.09 1.37 -31.52
N CYS A 894 28.94 0.57 -30.48
CA CYS A 894 29.02 -0.89 -30.53
C CYS A 894 27.70 -1.58 -30.90
N ILE A 895 26.59 -0.86 -30.97
CA ILE A 895 25.27 -1.41 -31.28
C ILE A 895 24.77 -0.69 -32.51
N ASN A 896 24.48 -1.44 -33.57
CA ASN A 896 23.84 -0.88 -34.75
C ASN A 896 22.36 -1.28 -34.75
N CYS A 897 21.49 -0.29 -34.71
CA CYS A 897 20.06 -0.45 -34.81
C CYS A 897 19.59 -0.07 -36.20
N TRP A 898 18.54 -0.71 -36.69
CA TRP A 898 17.88 -0.32 -37.92
C TRP A 898 16.38 -0.47 -37.84
N CYS A 899 15.69 0.31 -38.67
CA CYS A 899 14.25 0.25 -38.78
C CYS A 899 13.84 -0.73 -39.87
N ASP A 900 12.99 -1.70 -39.53
CA ASP A 900 12.43 -2.68 -40.46
C ASP A 900 10.91 -2.68 -40.33
N HIS A 901 10.24 -2.01 -41.27
CA HIS A 901 8.80 -1.88 -41.43
C HIS A 901 8.03 -1.54 -40.13
N GLY A 902 8.56 -0.56 -39.38
CA GLY A 902 7.97 -0.06 -38.13
C GLY A 902 8.48 -0.74 -36.86
N ALA A 903 9.30 -1.80 -36.97
CA ALA A 903 9.96 -2.44 -35.85
C ALA A 903 11.47 -2.11 -35.83
N THR A 904 11.96 -1.63 -34.68
CA THR A 904 13.40 -1.42 -34.48
C THR A 904 14.11 -2.75 -34.19
N LYS A 905 15.14 -3.08 -34.97
CA LYS A 905 16.04 -4.22 -34.73
C LYS A 905 17.43 -3.70 -34.37
N CYS A 906 18.05 -4.23 -33.33
CA CYS A 906 19.39 -3.81 -32.90
C CYS A 906 20.33 -5.01 -32.77
N GLN A 907 21.54 -4.89 -33.28
CA GLN A 907 22.57 -5.93 -33.18
C GLN A 907 23.88 -5.33 -32.65
N ARG A 908 24.48 -6.00 -31.67
CA ARG A 908 25.79 -5.64 -31.15
C ARG A 908 26.88 -6.17 -32.07
N LYS A 909 27.84 -5.30 -32.44
CA LYS A 909 29.01 -5.69 -33.24
C LYS A 909 29.85 -6.66 -32.41
N GLN A 910 30.03 -7.89 -32.91
CA GLN A 910 30.94 -8.87 -32.31
C GLN A 910 32.38 -8.51 -32.66
N CYS A 911 33.24 -8.42 -31.65
CA CYS A 911 34.66 -8.13 -31.83
C CYS A 911 35.47 -9.42 -31.89
N PRO A 912 36.49 -9.51 -32.76
CA PRO A 912 37.40 -10.64 -32.79
C PRO A 912 38.19 -10.73 -31.47
N VAL A 913 38.45 -11.96 -31.01
CA VAL A 913 39.24 -12.22 -29.80
C VAL A 913 40.71 -11.93 -30.11
N LEU A 914 41.31 -10.95 -29.43
CA LEU A 914 42.72 -10.58 -29.59
C LEU A 914 43.58 -11.26 -28.52
N THR A 915 44.71 -11.82 -28.92
CA THR A 915 45.63 -12.60 -28.08
C THR A 915 46.94 -11.85 -27.79
N CYS A 916 46.89 -10.53 -27.57
CA CYS A 916 48.05 -9.69 -27.31
C CYS A 916 48.06 -9.18 -25.87
N THR A 917 49.25 -8.88 -25.35
CA THR A 917 49.46 -8.53 -23.94
C THR A 917 49.12 -7.06 -23.61
N GLY A 918 49.02 -6.18 -24.61
CA GLY A 918 48.64 -4.79 -24.46
C GLY A 918 47.39 -4.46 -25.25
N ILE A 919 46.21 -4.54 -24.64
CA ILE A 919 44.93 -4.24 -25.27
C ILE A 919 44.52 -2.81 -24.92
N ALA A 920 44.38 -1.93 -25.91
CA ALA A 920 43.80 -0.61 -25.69
C ALA A 920 42.72 -0.27 -26.72
N ARG A 921 41.69 0.43 -26.23
CA ARG A 921 40.66 1.03 -27.08
C ARG A 921 41.08 2.45 -27.44
N ARG A 922 41.31 2.71 -28.71
CA ARG A 922 41.35 4.09 -29.22
C ARG A 922 39.92 4.60 -29.31
N GLU A 923 39.59 5.67 -28.59
CA GLU A 923 38.32 6.35 -28.84
C GLU A 923 38.35 6.95 -30.25
N PRO A 924 37.32 6.72 -31.10
CA PRO A 924 35.97 6.24 -30.79
C PRO A 924 35.63 4.85 -31.38
N ALA A 925 36.51 3.85 -31.31
CA ALA A 925 36.29 2.51 -31.89
C ALA A 925 35.65 1.49 -30.92
N CYS A 926 34.71 0.67 -31.42
CA CYS A 926 33.99 -0.32 -30.61
C CYS A 926 34.88 -1.50 -30.15
N CYS A 927 35.75 -1.99 -31.03
CA CYS A 927 36.60 -3.15 -30.76
C CYS A 927 37.99 -2.70 -30.28
N PRO A 928 38.57 -3.37 -29.27
CA PRO A 928 39.92 -3.07 -28.82
C PRO A 928 40.96 -3.46 -29.88
N GLU A 929 42.13 -2.83 -29.85
CA GLU A 929 43.28 -3.13 -30.71
C GLU A 929 44.52 -3.43 -29.85
N CYS A 930 45.49 -4.14 -30.43
CA CYS A 930 46.77 -4.42 -29.79
C CYS A 930 47.69 -3.19 -29.89
N LEU A 931 48.24 -2.76 -28.74
CA LEU A 931 49.26 -1.73 -28.67
C LEU A 931 50.62 -2.33 -29.02
N ASP A 932 51.00 -2.28 -30.30
CA ASP A 932 52.37 -2.61 -30.69
C ASP A 932 53.33 -1.48 -30.34
N SER A 933 54.48 -1.86 -29.78
CA SER A 933 55.59 -1.01 -29.37
C SER A 933 56.33 -0.42 -30.59
N LYS A 934 56.20 0.90 -30.75
CA LYS A 934 57.08 1.93 -31.35
C LYS A 934 58.00 1.59 -32.55
N GLU A 935 57.76 2.38 -33.62
CA GLU A 935 58.71 3.18 -34.45
C GLU A 935 60.01 2.54 -34.98
N GLU A 936 60.00 2.27 -36.30
CA GLU A 936 61.04 2.39 -37.35
C GLU A 936 60.45 1.62 -38.56
N ASP A 937 60.13 2.17 -39.73
CA ASP A 937 60.89 3.03 -40.62
C ASP A 937 59.93 3.93 -41.43
N ASP A 938 60.20 5.23 -41.36
CA ASP A 938 59.91 6.17 -42.43
C ASP A 938 61.07 6.05 -43.42
N LEU A 939 60.81 5.61 -44.67
CA LEU A 939 61.61 5.87 -45.90
C LEU A 939 61.23 4.86 -47.00
N THR A 940 60.38 5.28 -47.94
CA THR A 940 60.74 5.45 -49.37
C THR A 940 59.56 5.26 -50.34
N MET A 941 59.20 6.39 -50.95
CA MET A 941 59.08 6.58 -52.42
C MET A 941 57.95 5.90 -53.21
N LYS A 942 57.07 6.80 -53.68
CA LYS A 942 56.63 6.99 -55.09
C LYS A 942 55.54 6.06 -55.68
N ALA A 943 54.45 6.72 -56.06
CA ALA A 943 53.43 6.36 -57.06
C ALA A 943 54.04 6.03 -58.47
N PRO A 944 53.29 5.69 -59.54
CA PRO A 944 51.82 5.71 -59.70
C PRO A 944 51.18 4.61 -60.61
N ASP A 945 49.84 4.70 -60.70
CA ASP A 945 48.95 4.47 -61.86
C ASP A 945 48.86 3.10 -62.57
N LYS A 946 47.66 2.50 -62.55
CA LYS A 946 46.87 2.24 -63.78
C LYS A 946 45.47 1.71 -63.49
N ARG A 947 44.47 2.52 -63.86
CA ARG A 947 43.13 2.08 -64.29
C ARG A 947 43.23 1.02 -65.40
N ARG A 948 42.38 -0.01 -65.38
CA ARG A 948 41.31 -0.25 -66.39
C ARG A 948 40.65 -1.65 -66.30
N ARG A 949 39.33 -1.61 -66.09
CA ARG A 949 38.23 -2.19 -66.90
C ARG A 949 38.06 -3.72 -67.08
N ARG A 950 36.75 -4.07 -66.95
CA ARG A 950 35.95 -5.15 -67.58
C ARG A 950 36.24 -6.55 -67.05
N GLY A 951 35.29 -7.48 -66.90
CA GLY A 951 33.82 -7.58 -67.06
C GLY A 951 33.38 -8.71 -66.09
N HIS A 952 32.10 -8.89 -65.77
CA HIS A 952 31.03 -9.29 -66.66
C HIS A 952 29.68 -9.03 -66.02
#